data_AF-A0A143PLG4-F1
#
_entry.id   AF-A0A143PLG4-F1
#
_cell.length_a   1.000
_cell.length_b   1.000
_cell.length_c   1.000
_cell.angle_alpha   90.00
_cell.angle_beta   90.00
_cell.angle_gamma   90.00
#
_symmetry.space_group_name_H-M   'P 1'
#
loop_
_entity.id
_entity.type
_entity.pdbx_description
1 polymer ?
#
loop_
_entity_poly.entity_id
_entity_poly.type
_entity_poly.pdbx_seq_one_letter_code
_entity_poly.pdbx_strand_id
1 'polypeptide(L)'
;MPTELKLTDAENLRVLLSDKTVCDPSVGPALGEVTLDAGQTFAGDVLSVNVQGALGLFAFNSSDDIDEDGIVGLPRDAAPVDKLPPQVELRPGKAFLKYRASAGIKARVAGETLERLGFDIDSRFALVLAHYRLHTCAETVRQAALADIKALRTSLKLDDVLALPRGEALSQQVVGRLSVAVELSWSDVFTGGIGPLSRLAGAGVSVLVKVGAAASLKATVSVTDEFLLVFSRPEATRWRVGLQKARTRAAAVGIDLGLTVAFADGELAETVLMAALEGVVGQPLAVVEAAIAKGSLEQLSAAERKVVEFLIDRFGLSRTTDVLKRIAERIAAARQAVKDAVRAVATAKIALAFGYEYRRMRQDVTIAQCLLDEAGLTTHHGDLVRGRIGPLLQDAARNTAGVALEHYLYQKTVRSEQSWGFSLSIGKWLALGGTDRKSLTMVERRTSTDAVQRAYLGTRGYRHEGDSRDQWSADLAVSMPGYAVGAEPLVSEFDTGLALSWFEPAKKLDRDTLAAWLDLAVLWGATSSGDLTEWQERLGGVVKKKCSLVAQVTFPHQAFSIMRPLVAGADASALGPALGAAMPWMDQRGRRSVGERRALYGPLWAHYLSDPDHARRSGRDFAPAARTHLEQHGFGELAAMERLYEITLTRPHDGRIFCGLIDLNPRTLQQCHDFLNAARRFHNDTVSAVPERGVVARAFEGMEEFWAQAHHVRSIGRFLLDLAASTAVLTHVTRAVSITVGDGDSAEVVVIAS
;
A
#
# COMPACT_ATOMS: atom_id res chain seq x y z
N MET A 1 6.77 13.82 38.28
CA MET A 1 5.65 13.55 39.21
C MET A 1 5.43 14.76 40.12
N PRO A 2 4.29 14.92 40.81
CA PRO A 2 4.17 15.89 41.89
C PRO A 2 5.22 15.55 42.96
N THR A 3 5.75 16.55 43.65
CA THR A 3 6.77 16.36 44.69
C THR A 3 6.25 15.48 45.85
N GLU A 4 4.93 15.40 46.00
CA GLU A 4 4.25 14.53 46.96
C GLU A 4 2.97 13.98 46.33
N LEU A 5 2.90 12.65 46.21
CA LEU A 5 1.77 11.94 45.62
C LEU A 5 0.70 11.73 46.70
N LYS A 6 -0.51 12.25 46.48
CA LYS A 6 -1.60 12.16 47.47
C LYS A 6 -2.52 11.00 47.13
N LEU A 7 -2.62 10.03 48.04
CA LEU A 7 -3.45 8.84 47.87
C LEU A 7 -4.70 9.02 48.71
N THR A 8 -5.87 8.73 48.14
CA THR A 8 -7.15 8.84 48.85
C THR A 8 -7.24 7.81 49.99
N ASP A 9 -6.49 6.71 49.89
CA ASP A 9 -6.43 5.66 50.91
C ASP A 9 -5.03 5.02 51.01
N ALA A 10 -4.09 5.74 51.62
CA ALA A 10 -2.71 5.29 51.79
C ALA A 10 -2.56 4.07 52.73
N GLU A 11 -3.50 3.86 53.67
CA GLU A 11 -3.47 2.70 54.57
C GLU A 11 -3.93 1.43 53.86
N ASN A 12 -4.91 1.50 52.95
CA ASN A 12 -5.26 0.34 52.12
C ASN A 12 -4.13 -0.11 51.20
N LEU A 13 -3.27 0.80 50.72
CA LEU A 13 -2.08 0.40 49.97
C LEU A 13 -1.16 -0.50 50.83
N ARG A 14 -0.98 -0.19 52.12
CA ARG A 14 -0.21 -1.06 53.01
C ARG A 14 -0.89 -2.42 53.12
N VAL A 15 -2.19 -2.50 53.32
CA VAL A 15 -2.89 -3.79 53.43
C VAL A 15 -2.73 -4.65 52.17
N LEU A 16 -2.67 -4.03 50.98
CA LEU A 16 -2.52 -4.71 49.68
C LEU A 16 -1.10 -5.22 49.41
N LEU A 17 -0.06 -4.64 50.02
CA LEU A 17 1.33 -4.98 49.75
C LEU A 17 1.83 -6.16 50.59
N SER A 18 2.48 -7.12 49.92
CA SER A 18 3.05 -8.33 50.53
C SER A 18 4.33 -8.05 51.33
N ASP A 19 4.53 -8.77 52.44
CA ASP A 19 5.82 -8.81 53.18
C ASP A 19 6.81 -9.82 52.61
N LYS A 20 6.44 -10.55 51.56
CA LYS A 20 7.35 -11.43 50.84
C LYS A 20 8.37 -10.61 50.06
N THR A 21 9.50 -11.24 49.74
CA THR A 21 10.53 -10.61 48.91
C THR A 21 10.02 -10.36 47.50
N VAL A 22 10.53 -9.32 46.83
CA VAL A 22 10.07 -8.97 45.46
C VAL A 22 10.27 -10.12 44.47
N CYS A 23 11.26 -10.99 44.71
CA CYS A 23 11.53 -12.17 43.88
C CYS A 23 10.81 -13.46 44.33
N ASP A 24 9.95 -13.40 45.34
CA ASP A 24 9.22 -14.59 45.77
C ASP A 24 8.24 -15.04 44.66
N PRO A 25 8.30 -16.28 44.17
CA PRO A 25 7.47 -16.76 43.05
C PRO A 25 5.95 -16.69 43.31
N SER A 26 5.53 -16.53 44.58
CA SER A 26 4.13 -16.36 44.95
C SER A 26 3.65 -14.89 44.92
N VAL A 27 4.55 -13.94 44.69
CA VAL A 27 4.21 -12.55 44.38
C VAL A 27 3.83 -12.51 42.91
N GLY A 28 2.52 -12.49 42.65
CA GLY A 28 1.99 -12.41 41.29
C GLY A 28 2.17 -11.03 40.64
N PRO A 29 1.95 -10.93 39.33
CA PRO A 29 2.31 -9.72 38.57
C PRO A 29 1.42 -8.51 38.82
N ALA A 30 0.21 -8.69 39.35
CA ALA A 30 -0.68 -7.59 39.76
C ALA A 30 -0.74 -7.50 41.29
N LEU A 31 -0.22 -6.41 41.86
CA LEU A 31 -0.13 -6.22 43.32
C LEU A 31 -1.29 -5.42 43.89
N GLY A 32 -1.95 -4.60 43.07
CA GLY A 32 -3.10 -3.80 43.47
C GLY A 32 -3.13 -2.43 42.80
N GLU A 33 -4.20 -1.69 43.07
CA GLU A 33 -4.46 -0.39 42.49
C GLU A 33 -4.97 0.56 43.59
N VAL A 34 -4.50 1.81 43.57
CA VAL A 34 -4.88 2.83 44.57
C VAL A 34 -5.35 4.09 43.89
N THR A 35 -6.47 4.65 44.35
CA THR A 35 -7.04 5.88 43.80
C THR A 35 -6.19 7.10 44.16
N LEU A 36 -5.99 7.96 43.17
CA LEU A 36 -5.28 9.23 43.32
C LEU A 36 -6.27 10.34 43.69
N ASP A 37 -5.87 11.22 44.61
CA ASP A 37 -6.66 12.41 44.94
C ASP A 37 -6.90 13.27 43.70
N ALA A 38 -8.15 13.73 43.55
CA ALA A 38 -8.55 14.58 42.44
C ALA A 38 -7.76 15.89 42.40
N GLY A 39 -7.40 16.33 41.19
CA GLY A 39 -6.74 17.63 40.98
C GLY A 39 -5.22 17.60 41.10
N GLN A 40 -4.60 16.44 41.36
CA GLN A 40 -3.14 16.30 41.26
C GLN A 40 -2.65 16.61 39.86
N THR A 41 -1.54 17.35 39.75
CA THR A 41 -0.95 17.70 38.46
C THR A 41 0.44 17.12 38.35
N PHE A 42 0.68 16.33 37.31
CA PHE A 42 2.02 15.87 36.96
C PHE A 42 2.61 16.93 36.04
N ALA A 43 3.46 17.78 36.62
CA ALA A 43 4.18 18.79 35.87
C ALA A 43 5.28 18.16 35.03
N GLY A 44 5.40 18.61 33.78
CA GLY A 44 6.52 18.36 32.88
C GLY A 44 7.04 19.68 32.33
N ASP A 45 8.20 19.65 31.68
CA ASP A 45 8.88 20.86 31.18
C ASP A 45 8.10 21.53 30.05
N VAL A 46 7.31 20.72 29.35
CA VAL A 46 6.59 21.08 28.14
C VAL A 46 5.09 20.85 28.25
N LEU A 47 4.70 19.85 29.05
CA LEU A 47 3.32 19.40 29.22
C LEU A 47 3.06 19.15 30.69
N SER A 48 1.97 19.70 31.22
CA SER A 48 1.46 19.36 32.55
C SER A 48 0.10 18.68 32.40
N VAL A 49 -0.11 17.58 33.13
CA VAL A 49 -1.36 16.80 33.05
C VAL A 49 -2.03 16.70 34.41
N ASN A 50 -3.36 16.81 34.43
CA ASN A 50 -4.14 16.62 35.65
C ASN A 50 -4.48 15.14 35.79
N VAL A 51 -4.00 14.51 36.84
CA VAL A 51 -4.21 13.09 37.06
C VAL A 51 -5.49 12.91 37.86
N GLN A 52 -6.48 12.29 37.23
CA GLN A 52 -7.65 11.70 37.85
C GLN A 52 -7.65 10.23 37.45
N GLY A 53 -7.69 9.33 38.43
CA GLY A 53 -7.61 7.90 38.18
C GLY A 53 -6.92 7.17 39.33
N ALA A 54 -6.12 6.18 38.98
CA ALA A 54 -5.47 5.32 39.94
C ALA A 54 -4.00 5.03 39.59
N LEU A 55 -3.26 4.61 40.60
CA LEU A 55 -1.90 4.11 40.53
C LEU A 55 -1.94 2.59 40.69
N GLY A 56 -1.70 1.87 39.60
CA GLY A 56 -1.53 0.43 39.59
C GLY A 56 -0.09 0.03 39.91
N LEU A 57 0.08 -1.00 40.73
CA LEU A 57 1.37 -1.60 41.08
C LEU A 57 1.46 -3.02 40.52
N PHE A 58 2.57 -3.31 39.84
CA PHE A 58 2.84 -4.59 39.22
C PHE A 58 4.25 -5.08 39.56
N ALA A 59 4.42 -6.39 39.70
CA ALA A 59 5.72 -7.03 39.91
C ALA A 59 6.09 -7.91 38.71
N PHE A 60 7.36 -7.91 38.32
CA PHE A 60 7.89 -8.84 37.32
C PHE A 60 9.14 -9.49 37.89
N ASN A 61 9.03 -10.76 38.27
CA ASN A 61 10.07 -11.51 38.94
C ASN A 61 10.30 -12.92 38.35
N SER A 62 9.45 -13.35 37.43
CA SER A 62 9.51 -14.62 36.74
C SER A 62 9.60 -14.45 35.22
N SER A 63 10.19 -15.43 34.54
CA SER A 63 10.16 -15.52 33.07
C SER A 63 8.76 -15.68 32.49
N ASP A 64 7.82 -16.17 33.31
CA ASP A 64 6.43 -16.39 32.94
C ASP A 64 5.57 -15.12 33.10
N ASP A 65 6.09 -14.08 33.77
CA ASP A 65 5.39 -12.82 33.90
C ASP A 65 5.40 -12.05 32.58
N ILE A 66 4.21 -11.67 32.12
CA ILE A 66 4.05 -10.94 30.85
C ILE A 66 3.80 -9.46 31.18
N ASP A 67 4.77 -8.60 30.85
CA ASP A 67 4.50 -7.16 30.79
C ASP A 67 3.64 -6.85 29.56
N GLU A 68 2.42 -6.36 29.81
CA GLU A 68 1.49 -5.95 28.76
C GLU A 68 2.09 -4.87 27.85
N ASP A 69 2.99 -4.02 28.36
CA ASP A 69 3.64 -2.99 27.55
C ASP A 69 4.91 -3.51 26.84
N GLY A 70 5.34 -4.74 27.13
CA GLY A 70 6.51 -5.38 26.50
C GLY A 70 7.86 -4.73 26.81
N ILE A 71 7.95 -3.92 27.87
CA ILE A 71 9.16 -3.16 28.24
C ILE A 71 10.14 -4.03 29.00
N VAL A 72 9.63 -4.85 29.93
CA VAL A 72 10.40 -5.87 30.68
C VAL A 72 10.29 -7.22 29.99
N GLY A 73 11.41 -7.95 29.88
CA GLY A 73 11.41 -9.32 29.37
C GLY A 73 12.76 -10.02 29.46
N LEU A 74 12.81 -11.28 29.02
CA LEU A 74 14.03 -12.08 29.03
C LEU A 74 15.09 -11.54 28.05
N PRO A 75 16.39 -11.69 28.38
CA PRO A 75 17.48 -11.42 27.43
C PRO A 75 17.32 -12.33 26.21
N ARG A 76 17.49 -11.77 25.01
CA ARG A 76 17.47 -12.54 23.75
C ARG A 76 18.81 -12.38 23.03
N ASP A 77 19.55 -13.48 22.91
CA ASP A 77 20.83 -13.51 22.19
C ASP A 77 20.67 -13.34 20.66
N ALA A 78 19.47 -13.52 20.13
CA ALA A 78 19.09 -13.12 18.76
C ALA A 78 17.56 -13.10 18.67
N ALA A 79 16.94 -11.93 18.84
CA ALA A 79 15.53 -11.82 18.49
C ALA A 79 15.40 -11.95 16.96
N PRO A 80 14.40 -12.69 16.44
CA PRO A 80 14.14 -12.70 15.00
C PRO A 80 13.89 -11.25 14.54
N VAL A 81 14.23 -10.94 13.28
CA VAL A 81 14.27 -9.56 12.71
C VAL A 81 12.98 -8.76 12.94
N ASP A 82 11.87 -9.44 13.22
CA ASP A 82 10.53 -8.92 13.43
C ASP A 82 10.15 -8.66 14.91
N LYS A 83 11.01 -8.98 15.88
CA LYS A 83 10.80 -8.66 17.31
C LYS A 83 12.04 -8.00 17.90
N LEU A 84 11.88 -6.86 18.55
CA LEU A 84 12.98 -6.22 19.26
C LEU A 84 13.17 -6.79 20.67
N PRO A 85 14.39 -6.70 21.21
CA PRO A 85 14.65 -7.06 22.59
C PRO A 85 13.89 -6.12 23.54
N PRO A 86 13.55 -6.59 24.75
CA PRO A 86 12.95 -5.75 25.77
C PRO A 86 13.85 -4.54 26.07
N GLN A 87 13.24 -3.40 26.43
CA GLN A 87 13.98 -2.18 26.74
C GLN A 87 14.80 -2.33 28.02
N VAL A 88 14.33 -3.16 28.95
CA VAL A 88 15.04 -3.58 30.17
C VAL A 88 14.95 -5.09 30.36
N GLU A 89 16.06 -5.68 30.77
CA GLU A 89 16.20 -7.14 30.86
C GLU A 89 15.85 -7.67 32.26
N LEU A 90 14.96 -8.64 32.32
CA LEU A 90 14.74 -9.46 33.51
C LEU A 90 15.85 -10.50 33.63
N ARG A 91 16.74 -10.31 34.62
CA ARG A 91 17.88 -11.19 34.89
C ARG A 91 17.68 -11.96 36.19
N PRO A 92 18.30 -13.15 36.35
CA PRO A 92 18.26 -13.89 37.61
C PRO A 92 18.71 -13.03 38.80
N GLY A 93 17.99 -13.09 39.91
CA GLY A 93 18.31 -12.33 41.12
C GLY A 93 17.86 -10.85 41.10
N LYS A 94 17.11 -10.45 40.08
CA LYS A 94 16.51 -9.12 39.94
C LYS A 94 15.01 -9.23 39.71
N ALA A 95 14.28 -8.24 40.16
CA ALA A 95 12.85 -8.09 39.89
C ALA A 95 12.54 -6.63 39.57
N PHE A 96 11.42 -6.39 38.90
CA PHE A 96 10.93 -5.05 38.60
C PHE A 96 9.63 -4.76 39.34
N LEU A 97 9.51 -3.54 39.83
CA LEU A 97 8.23 -2.95 40.23
C LEU A 97 7.83 -1.90 39.20
N LYS A 98 6.63 -2.02 38.65
CA LYS A 98 6.04 -1.07 37.70
C LYS A 98 4.92 -0.30 38.39
N TYR A 99 5.04 1.02 38.32
CA TYR A 99 4.05 1.97 38.84
C TYR A 99 3.37 2.63 37.66
N ARG A 100 2.09 2.31 37.42
CA ARG A 100 1.32 2.78 36.26
C ARG A 100 0.25 3.77 36.71
N ALA A 101 0.25 4.97 36.15
CA ALA A 101 -0.77 5.98 36.39
C ALA A 101 -1.49 6.34 35.09
N SER A 102 -2.83 6.38 35.14
CA SER A 102 -3.67 6.87 34.04
C SER A 102 -4.20 8.27 34.39
N ALA A 103 -4.11 9.22 33.46
CA ALA A 103 -4.42 10.62 33.68
C ALA A 103 -5.24 11.22 32.54
N GLY A 104 -6.27 12.03 32.84
CA GLY A 104 -6.95 12.84 31.83
C GLY A 104 -6.10 14.03 31.37
N ILE A 105 -6.06 14.32 30.08
CA ILE A 105 -5.27 15.47 29.59
C ILE A 105 -6.07 16.76 29.75
N LYS A 106 -5.69 17.60 30.72
CA LYS A 106 -6.03 19.04 30.77
C LYS A 106 -4.74 19.85 30.66
N ALA A 107 -4.32 20.14 29.43
CA ALA A 107 -3.10 20.91 29.20
C ALA A 107 -3.31 22.40 29.51
N ARG A 108 -2.42 22.97 30.33
CA ARG A 108 -2.19 24.40 30.40
C ARG A 108 -0.84 24.66 29.74
N VAL A 109 -0.85 25.24 28.55
CA VAL A 109 0.36 25.71 27.87
C VAL A 109 0.36 27.22 27.98
N ALA A 110 1.51 27.81 28.27
CA ALA A 110 1.69 29.26 28.31
C ALA A 110 1.46 29.86 26.90
N GLY A 111 0.21 30.15 26.55
CA GLY A 111 -0.15 30.95 25.37
C GLY A 111 -0.41 30.22 24.06
N GLU A 112 -0.40 28.89 24.00
CA GLU A 112 -0.71 28.12 22.76
C GLU A 112 -1.85 27.12 22.93
N THR A 113 -2.61 26.89 21.84
CA THR A 113 -3.64 25.85 21.77
C THR A 113 -3.02 24.46 21.55
N LEU A 114 -3.69 23.41 22.07
CA LEU A 114 -3.29 22.00 21.89
C LEU A 114 -3.06 21.62 20.42
N GLU A 115 -3.89 22.14 19.51
CA GLU A 115 -3.76 21.93 18.06
C GLU A 115 -2.42 22.44 17.48
N ARG A 116 -1.92 23.61 17.92
CA ARG A 116 -0.61 24.16 17.48
C ARG A 116 0.57 23.32 17.96
N LEU A 117 0.39 22.56 19.04
CA LEU A 117 1.38 21.64 19.55
C LEU A 117 1.36 20.28 18.84
N GLY A 118 0.52 20.11 17.81
CA GLY A 118 0.43 18.88 17.02
C GLY A 118 -0.42 17.79 17.68
N PHE A 119 -1.17 18.17 18.71
CA PHE A 119 -2.09 17.31 19.43
C PHE A 119 -3.51 17.59 18.94
N ASP A 120 -4.08 16.67 18.16
CA ASP A 120 -5.51 16.66 17.86
C ASP A 120 -6.24 15.96 19.02
N ILE A 121 -6.27 16.65 20.17
CA ILE A 121 -6.79 16.10 21.42
C ILE A 121 -8.23 16.58 21.60
N ASP A 122 -9.19 15.74 21.18
CA ASP A 122 -10.51 15.73 21.78
C ASP A 122 -10.38 15.47 23.30
N SER A 123 -11.13 16.20 24.10
CA SER A 123 -11.05 16.29 25.57
C SER A 123 -11.30 14.97 26.35
N ARG A 124 -11.34 13.83 25.65
CA ARG A 124 -11.63 12.48 26.13
C ARG A 124 -10.39 11.59 26.30
N PHE A 125 -9.19 12.08 26.02
CA PHE A 125 -7.97 11.26 26.01
C PHE A 125 -7.29 11.09 27.38
N ALA A 126 -6.87 9.85 27.67
CA ALA A 126 -6.09 9.50 28.86
C ALA A 126 -4.61 9.28 28.48
N LEU A 127 -3.70 10.03 29.10
CA LEU A 127 -2.26 9.76 29.09
C LEU A 127 -1.98 8.66 30.11
N VAL A 128 -1.24 7.62 29.73
CA VAL A 128 -0.74 6.61 30.67
C VAL A 128 0.75 6.79 30.85
N LEU A 129 1.20 6.81 32.10
CA LEU A 129 2.59 6.94 32.48
C LEU A 129 2.99 5.71 33.29
N ALA A 130 4.19 5.17 33.06
CA ALA A 130 4.74 4.14 33.92
C ALA A 130 6.21 4.36 34.27
N HIS A 131 6.58 3.92 35.46
CA HIS A 131 7.97 3.88 35.95
C HIS A 131 8.32 2.46 36.34
N TYR A 132 9.38 1.92 35.74
CA TYR A 132 9.90 0.58 35.95
C TYR A 132 11.17 0.65 36.78
N ARG A 133 11.10 0.18 38.01
CA ARG A 133 12.20 0.24 38.97
C ARG A 133 12.81 -1.13 39.21
N LEU A 134 14.13 -1.15 39.30
CA LEU A 134 14.90 -2.38 39.42
C LEU A 134 15.19 -2.65 40.91
N HIS A 135 14.82 -3.84 41.37
CA HIS A 135 15.02 -4.28 42.75
C HIS A 135 15.92 -5.51 42.86
N THR A 136 16.45 -5.69 44.06
CA THR A 136 17.14 -6.93 44.44
C THR A 136 16.18 -7.86 45.18
N CYS A 137 16.48 -9.16 45.15
CA CYS A 137 15.65 -10.15 45.85
C CYS A 137 15.69 -10.06 47.39
N ALA A 138 16.48 -9.14 47.96
CA ALA A 138 16.57 -8.93 49.41
C ALA A 138 15.46 -8.04 49.96
N GLU A 139 14.82 -7.22 49.11
CA GLU A 139 13.80 -6.27 49.52
C GLU A 139 12.42 -6.94 49.57
N THR A 140 11.56 -6.54 50.52
CA THR A 140 10.15 -6.94 50.51
C THR A 140 9.34 -6.04 49.59
N VAL A 141 8.26 -6.57 49.00
CA VAL A 141 7.37 -5.80 48.12
C VAL A 141 6.86 -4.55 48.81
N ARG A 142 6.45 -4.67 50.07
CA ARG A 142 6.02 -3.53 50.90
C ARG A 142 7.10 -2.46 51.07
N GLN A 143 8.32 -2.86 51.43
CA GLN A 143 9.42 -1.91 51.67
C GLN A 143 9.81 -1.18 50.38
N ALA A 144 9.97 -1.92 49.29
CA ALA A 144 10.29 -1.38 47.98
C ALA A 144 9.21 -0.39 47.49
N ALA A 145 7.94 -0.80 47.50
CA ALA A 145 6.83 0.04 47.04
C ALA A 145 6.67 1.35 47.83
N LEU A 146 6.79 1.29 49.17
CA LEU A 146 6.67 2.49 50.01
C LEU A 146 7.86 3.44 49.85
N ALA A 147 9.07 2.92 49.59
CA ALA A 147 10.22 3.75 49.26
C ALA A 147 10.06 4.39 47.88
N ASP A 148 9.54 3.63 46.93
CA ASP A 148 9.48 4.03 45.53
C ASP A 148 8.44 5.11 45.24
N ILE A 149 7.27 5.03 45.87
CA ILE A 149 6.19 6.02 45.70
C ILE A 149 6.66 7.44 46.05
N LYS A 150 7.62 7.57 46.97
CA LYS A 150 8.21 8.86 47.37
C LYS A 150 9.20 9.43 46.34
N ALA A 151 9.65 8.61 45.41
CA ALA A 151 10.70 8.94 44.44
C ALA A 151 10.30 8.55 43.01
N LEU A 152 9.01 8.60 42.68
CA LEU A 152 8.55 8.31 41.32
C LEU A 152 9.00 9.39 40.33
N ARG A 153 9.48 8.92 39.19
CA ARG A 153 9.91 9.74 38.05
C ARG A 153 8.85 9.73 36.96
N THR A 154 8.92 10.68 36.03
CA THR A 154 8.04 10.73 34.86
C THR A 154 8.81 11.00 33.58
N SER A 155 8.34 10.47 32.45
CA SER A 155 8.86 10.82 31.12
C SER A 155 8.66 12.29 30.76
N LEU A 156 7.73 12.99 31.41
CA LEU A 156 7.37 14.38 31.11
C LEU A 156 8.43 15.42 31.52
N LYS A 157 9.40 15.03 32.38
CA LYS A 157 10.49 15.89 32.86
C LYS A 157 11.83 15.36 32.36
N LEU A 158 12.63 16.20 31.74
CA LEU A 158 13.97 15.86 31.25
C LEU A 158 14.88 15.45 32.41
N ASP A 159 14.84 16.18 33.53
CA ASP A 159 15.64 15.88 34.73
C ASP A 159 15.36 14.47 35.27
N ASP A 160 14.10 14.03 35.24
CA ASP A 160 13.72 12.68 35.67
C ASP A 160 14.28 11.62 34.71
N VAL A 161 14.29 11.88 33.40
CA VAL A 161 14.87 10.96 32.40
C VAL A 161 16.39 10.91 32.51
N LEU A 162 17.06 12.05 32.72
CA LEU A 162 18.51 12.12 32.93
C LEU A 162 18.93 11.44 34.24
N ALA A 163 18.12 11.57 35.29
CA ALA A 163 18.33 10.93 36.59
C ALA A 163 17.93 9.45 36.63
N LEU A 164 17.48 8.87 35.51
CA LEU A 164 17.08 7.47 35.42
C LEU A 164 18.28 6.56 35.76
N PRO A 165 18.18 5.64 36.73
CA PRO A 165 19.22 4.66 37.02
C PRO A 165 19.45 3.66 35.88
N ARG A 166 20.63 3.06 35.86
CA ARG A 166 20.96 2.02 34.87
C ARG A 166 20.03 0.82 35.04
N GLY A 167 19.43 0.37 33.94
CA GLY A 167 18.51 -0.77 33.90
C GLY A 167 17.07 -0.43 34.30
N GLU A 168 16.75 0.82 34.59
CA GLU A 168 15.36 1.29 34.79
C GLU A 168 14.77 1.88 33.50
N ALA A 169 13.44 2.01 33.47
CA ALA A 169 12.72 2.59 32.34
C ALA A 169 11.55 3.49 32.76
N LEU A 170 11.25 4.47 31.93
CA LEU A 170 10.05 5.30 31.97
C LEU A 170 9.29 5.09 30.68
N SER A 171 7.96 4.97 30.77
CA SER A 171 7.12 4.92 29.58
C SER A 171 5.97 5.90 29.63
N GLN A 172 5.55 6.29 28.43
CA GLN A 172 4.43 7.16 28.20
C GLN A 172 3.63 6.59 27.03
N GLN A 173 2.34 6.45 27.21
CA GLN A 173 1.42 6.11 26.15
C GLN A 173 0.63 7.36 25.77
N VAL A 174 0.79 7.78 24.52
CA VAL A 174 0.23 9.04 24.02
C VAL A 174 -0.30 8.87 22.60
N VAL A 175 -1.39 9.57 22.29
CA VAL A 175 -1.84 9.75 20.90
C VAL A 175 -0.90 10.76 20.26
N GLY A 176 -0.14 10.32 19.25
CA GLY A 176 0.86 11.14 18.58
C GLY A 176 0.73 11.08 17.07
N ARG A 177 1.50 11.92 16.38
CA ARG A 177 1.62 11.91 14.92
C ARG A 177 3.03 11.44 14.54
N LEU A 178 3.11 10.23 13.99
CA LEU A 178 4.33 9.69 13.40
C LEU A 178 4.46 10.21 11.96
N SER A 179 5.53 10.96 11.67
CA SER A 179 5.83 11.40 10.30
C SER A 179 7.05 10.66 9.73
N VAL A 180 6.91 10.09 8.54
CA VAL A 180 7.95 9.34 7.82
C VAL A 180 8.13 9.90 6.42
N ALA A 181 9.38 10.09 6.01
CA ALA A 181 9.69 10.40 4.62
C ALA A 181 9.63 9.12 3.78
N VAL A 182 8.84 9.15 2.71
CA VAL A 182 8.70 8.07 1.72
C VAL A 182 9.19 8.60 0.39
N GLU A 183 9.92 7.78 -0.35
CA GLU A 183 10.44 8.12 -1.67
C GLU A 183 9.79 7.21 -2.72
N LEU A 184 9.20 7.81 -3.75
CA LEU A 184 8.57 7.13 -4.88
C LEU A 184 9.36 7.42 -6.16
N SER A 185 9.45 6.47 -7.09
CA SER A 185 9.92 6.79 -8.44
C SER A 185 8.81 7.47 -9.25
N TRP A 186 9.17 8.37 -10.18
CA TRP A 186 8.15 9.01 -11.04
C TRP A 186 7.44 8.01 -11.96
N SER A 187 8.12 6.95 -12.40
CA SER A 187 7.50 5.85 -13.16
C SER A 187 6.25 5.31 -12.46
N ASP A 188 6.25 5.22 -11.14
CA ASP A 188 5.11 4.76 -10.37
C ASP A 188 3.99 5.77 -10.33
N VAL A 189 4.33 7.02 -10.11
CA VAL A 189 3.34 8.09 -10.04
C VAL A 189 2.57 8.17 -11.37
N PHE A 190 3.25 7.95 -12.49
CA PHE A 190 2.63 7.96 -13.81
C PHE A 190 1.86 6.67 -14.15
N THR A 191 2.39 5.48 -13.82
CA THR A 191 1.71 4.19 -14.11
C THR A 191 0.34 4.06 -13.43
N GLY A 192 0.16 4.64 -12.24
CA GLY A 192 -1.12 4.60 -11.51
C GLY A 192 -2.03 5.81 -11.69
N GLY A 193 -1.62 6.81 -12.48
CA GLY A 193 -2.15 8.17 -12.39
C GLY A 193 -2.40 8.94 -13.68
N ILE A 194 -2.14 8.34 -14.84
CA ILE A 194 -2.34 9.01 -16.12
C ILE A 194 -3.81 9.00 -16.59
N GLY A 195 -4.70 8.17 -16.02
CA GLY A 195 -6.13 8.17 -16.42
C GLY A 195 -6.83 9.55 -16.29
N PRO A 196 -6.57 10.35 -15.26
CA PRO A 196 -6.97 11.76 -15.23
C PRO A 196 -6.29 12.66 -16.26
N LEU A 197 -5.06 12.36 -16.64
CA LEU A 197 -4.26 13.12 -17.61
C LEU A 197 -4.69 12.87 -19.05
N SER A 198 -5.04 11.63 -19.40
CA SER A 198 -5.61 11.27 -20.72
C SER A 198 -6.91 12.05 -20.97
N ARG A 199 -7.76 12.23 -19.95
CA ARG A 199 -8.99 13.03 -20.06
C ARG A 199 -8.74 14.49 -20.44
N LEU A 200 -7.61 15.07 -20.02
CA LEU A 200 -7.24 16.45 -20.37
C LEU A 200 -6.77 16.56 -21.83
N ALA A 201 -6.23 15.47 -22.37
CA ALA A 201 -5.82 15.36 -23.77
C ALA A 201 -6.98 15.08 -24.73
N GLY A 202 -8.19 14.80 -24.21
CA GLY A 202 -9.38 14.39 -24.96
C GLY A 202 -9.82 12.96 -24.66
N ALA A 203 -11.11 12.65 -24.82
CA ALA A 203 -11.63 11.31 -24.56
C ALA A 203 -10.99 10.27 -25.48
N GLY A 204 -10.36 9.24 -24.91
CA GLY A 204 -9.73 8.14 -25.66
C GLY A 204 -8.32 8.44 -26.18
N VAL A 205 -7.70 9.54 -25.76
CA VAL A 205 -6.37 9.95 -26.21
C VAL A 205 -5.29 9.41 -25.26
N SER A 206 -4.45 8.51 -25.78
CA SER A 206 -3.30 8.00 -25.04
C SER A 206 -2.20 9.07 -24.93
N VAL A 207 -1.65 9.21 -23.73
CA VAL A 207 -0.60 10.20 -23.41
C VAL A 207 0.75 9.49 -23.31
N LEU A 208 1.78 10.08 -23.94
CA LEU A 208 3.17 9.67 -23.78
C LEU A 208 3.84 10.57 -22.74
N VAL A 209 4.36 9.99 -21.65
CA VAL A 209 5.22 10.71 -20.69
C VAL A 209 6.61 10.11 -20.75
N LYS A 210 7.64 10.96 -20.88
CA LYS A 210 9.06 10.59 -20.81
C LYS A 210 9.67 11.13 -19.53
N VAL A 211 10.22 10.25 -18.69
CA VAL A 211 10.82 10.65 -17.40
C VAL A 211 12.16 9.96 -17.18
N GLY A 212 13.13 10.68 -16.62
CA GLY A 212 14.40 10.10 -16.16
C GLY A 212 14.21 9.27 -14.88
N ALA A 213 14.80 8.08 -14.80
CA ALA A 213 14.55 7.11 -13.74
C ALA A 213 15.19 7.47 -12.39
N ALA A 214 16.24 8.30 -12.36
CA ALA A 214 16.80 8.86 -11.12
C ALA A 214 15.84 9.81 -10.40
N ALA A 215 14.83 10.30 -11.11
CA ALA A 215 13.91 11.27 -10.55
C ALA A 215 13.03 10.55 -9.52
N SER A 216 13.04 11.06 -8.28
CA SER A 216 12.19 10.55 -7.21
C SER A 216 11.32 11.64 -6.60
N LEU A 217 10.12 11.25 -6.22
CA LEU A 217 9.18 12.02 -5.44
C LEU A 217 9.36 11.62 -3.98
N LYS A 218 10.00 12.49 -3.20
CA LYS A 218 9.92 12.38 -1.74
C LYS A 218 8.59 12.94 -1.28
N ALA A 219 8.00 12.31 -0.27
CA ALA A 219 6.75 12.69 0.34
C ALA A 219 6.84 12.45 1.84
N THR A 220 6.03 13.16 2.64
CA THR A 220 5.95 12.91 4.08
C THR A 220 4.59 12.33 4.41
N VAL A 221 4.60 11.13 4.97
CA VAL A 221 3.39 10.49 5.47
C VAL A 221 3.32 10.74 6.95
N SER A 222 2.17 11.21 7.41
CA SER A 222 1.90 11.21 8.83
C SER A 222 0.79 10.22 9.16
N VAL A 223 0.95 9.51 10.26
CA VAL A 223 -0.10 8.69 10.85
C VAL A 223 -0.32 9.12 12.28
N THR A 224 -1.59 9.41 12.59
CA THR A 224 -2.01 9.65 13.96
C THR A 224 -2.45 8.29 14.54
N ASP A 225 -1.76 7.85 15.59
CA ASP A 225 -2.07 6.61 16.30
C ASP A 225 -1.62 6.73 17.76
N GLU A 226 -1.90 5.70 18.55
CA GLU A 226 -1.43 5.61 19.92
C GLU A 226 -0.06 4.92 19.98
N PHE A 227 0.91 5.63 20.54
CA PHE A 227 2.29 5.20 20.63
C PHE A 227 2.73 5.04 22.08
N LEU A 228 3.53 4.02 22.33
CA LEU A 228 4.27 3.82 23.56
C LEU A 228 5.69 4.33 23.35
N LEU A 229 6.00 5.47 23.98
CA LEU A 229 7.35 6.01 24.07
C LEU A 229 8.01 5.48 25.35
N VAL A 230 9.23 4.97 25.21
CA VAL A 230 10.00 4.40 26.31
C VAL A 230 11.37 5.05 26.36
N PHE A 231 11.75 5.52 27.53
CA PHE A 231 13.11 5.92 27.85
C PHE A 231 13.71 4.87 28.79
N SER A 232 14.87 4.32 28.45
CA SER A 232 15.61 3.40 29.30
C SER A 232 17.09 3.79 29.36
N ARG A 233 17.80 3.36 30.40
CA ARG A 233 19.23 3.64 30.54
C ARG A 233 20.04 2.36 30.53
N PRO A 234 20.46 1.86 29.35
CA PRO A 234 21.28 0.65 29.26
C PRO A 234 22.72 0.87 29.75
N GLU A 235 23.24 2.08 29.58
CA GLU A 235 24.65 2.46 29.84
C GLU A 235 24.75 3.70 30.73
N ALA A 236 25.92 3.92 31.33
CA ALA A 236 26.12 5.05 32.24
C ALA A 236 25.95 6.43 31.56
N THR A 237 26.30 6.57 30.29
CA THR A 237 26.30 7.87 29.58
C THR A 237 25.34 7.93 28.40
N ARG A 238 24.50 6.90 28.22
CA ARG A 238 23.59 6.80 27.08
C ARG A 238 22.21 6.34 27.49
N TRP A 239 21.21 6.94 26.85
CA TRP A 239 19.80 6.65 27.01
C TRP A 239 19.27 6.03 25.73
N ARG A 240 18.50 4.97 25.88
CA ARG A 240 17.80 4.36 24.76
C ARG A 240 16.37 4.91 24.75
N VAL A 241 15.96 5.40 23.58
CA VAL A 241 14.60 5.85 23.31
C VAL A 241 13.98 4.87 22.34
N GLY A 242 12.94 4.17 22.78
CA GLY A 242 12.12 3.28 21.96
C GLY A 242 10.76 3.89 21.70
N LEU A 243 10.28 3.80 20.46
CA LEU A 243 8.90 4.12 20.11
C LEU A 243 8.23 2.88 19.55
N GLN A 244 7.10 2.48 20.13
CA GLN A 244 6.35 1.31 19.73
C GLN A 244 4.88 1.65 19.50
N LYS A 245 4.20 0.83 18.70
CA LYS A 245 2.74 0.89 18.58
C LYS A 245 2.11 0.30 19.84
N ALA A 246 1.21 1.03 20.50
CA ALA A 246 0.63 0.57 21.76
C ALA A 246 -0.27 -0.67 21.60
N ARG A 247 -0.25 -1.59 22.58
CA ARG A 247 -1.11 -2.80 22.62
C ARG A 247 -2.57 -2.48 22.88
N THR A 248 -2.83 -1.66 23.89
CA THR A 248 -4.17 -1.39 24.44
C THR A 248 -4.60 0.01 24.04
N ARG A 249 -5.72 0.14 23.32
CA ARG A 249 -6.30 1.46 23.05
C ARG A 249 -7.06 1.93 24.26
N ALA A 250 -6.60 2.93 24.99
CA ALA A 250 -7.41 3.52 26.05
C ALA A 250 -8.62 4.28 25.47
N ALA A 251 -8.49 4.80 24.24
CA ALA A 251 -9.53 5.52 23.52
C ALA A 251 -9.65 5.06 22.06
N ALA A 252 -10.88 4.95 21.57
CA ALA A 252 -11.22 4.62 20.19
C ALA A 252 -10.82 5.75 19.22
N VAL A 253 -9.54 5.94 18.97
CA VAL A 253 -9.05 6.86 17.93
C VAL A 253 -9.17 6.15 16.57
N GLY A 254 -10.00 6.72 15.70
CA GLY A 254 -9.93 6.42 14.27
C GLY A 254 -8.55 6.79 13.76
N ILE A 255 -7.88 5.88 13.04
CA ILE A 255 -6.60 6.23 12.42
C ILE A 255 -6.89 7.25 11.34
N ASP A 256 -6.50 8.49 11.58
CA ASP A 256 -6.41 9.50 10.54
C ASP A 256 -5.01 9.44 9.93
N LEU A 257 -4.97 8.99 8.67
CA LEU A 257 -3.77 9.04 7.85
C LEU A 257 -3.69 10.44 7.24
N GLY A 258 -3.14 11.38 8.01
CA GLY A 258 -2.80 12.70 7.52
C GLY A 258 -1.66 12.62 6.51
N LEU A 259 -1.95 12.45 5.23
CA LEU A 259 -0.94 12.52 4.18
C LEU A 259 -0.69 13.96 3.74
N THR A 260 0.57 14.38 3.82
CA THR A 260 1.03 15.63 3.22
C THR A 260 2.13 15.31 2.21
N VAL A 261 1.75 15.20 0.94
CA VAL A 261 2.71 15.02 -0.15
C VAL A 261 3.36 16.37 -0.47
N ALA A 262 4.64 16.51 -0.11
CA ALA A 262 5.45 17.67 -0.44
C ALA A 262 6.66 17.23 -1.27
N PHE A 263 6.85 17.82 -2.44
CA PHE A 263 7.98 17.55 -3.33
C PHE A 263 9.26 18.10 -2.68
N ALA A 264 10.21 17.22 -2.32
CA ALA A 264 11.47 17.67 -1.71
C ALA A 264 12.40 18.40 -2.68
N ASP A 265 12.26 18.14 -3.98
CA ASP A 265 12.99 18.83 -5.05
C ASP A 265 11.97 19.48 -6.00
N GLY A 266 11.72 20.77 -5.78
CA GLY A 266 10.72 21.53 -6.53
C GLY A 266 11.08 21.72 -8.01
N GLU A 267 12.36 21.85 -8.34
CA GLU A 267 12.81 22.08 -9.73
C GLU A 267 12.71 20.79 -10.56
N LEU A 268 13.16 19.68 -10.00
CA LEU A 268 13.07 18.39 -10.64
C LEU A 268 11.60 17.95 -10.79
N ALA A 269 10.76 18.21 -9.79
CA ALA A 269 9.33 17.97 -9.89
C ALA A 269 8.66 18.82 -10.98
N GLU A 270 8.97 20.11 -11.08
CA GLU A 270 8.44 20.96 -12.16
C GLU A 270 8.91 20.48 -13.54
N THR A 271 10.16 20.05 -13.68
CA THR A 271 10.66 19.50 -14.96
C THR A 271 9.85 18.29 -15.42
N VAL A 272 9.55 17.38 -14.48
CA VAL A 272 8.76 16.17 -14.78
C VAL A 272 7.28 16.50 -15.05
N LEU A 273 6.70 17.45 -14.31
CA LEU A 273 5.36 17.95 -14.54
C LEU A 273 5.23 18.62 -15.93
N MET A 274 6.26 19.34 -16.37
CA MET A 274 6.31 19.96 -17.70
C MET A 274 6.39 18.91 -18.80
N ALA A 275 7.23 17.87 -18.64
CA ALA A 275 7.29 16.75 -19.60
C ALA A 275 5.93 16.00 -19.70
N ALA A 276 5.23 15.82 -18.57
CA ALA A 276 3.89 15.25 -18.57
C ALA A 276 2.87 16.15 -19.28
N LEU A 277 2.96 17.48 -19.08
CA LEU A 277 2.12 18.44 -19.76
C LEU A 277 2.39 18.46 -21.27
N GLU A 278 3.65 18.40 -21.71
CA GLU A 278 4.01 18.24 -23.13
C GLU A 278 3.42 16.96 -23.73
N GLY A 279 3.40 15.86 -22.97
CA GLY A 279 2.73 14.62 -23.36
C GLY A 279 1.23 14.77 -23.56
N VAL A 280 0.55 15.51 -22.67
CA VAL A 280 -0.88 15.82 -22.77
C VAL A 280 -1.16 16.71 -23.99
N VAL A 281 -0.36 17.76 -24.16
CA VAL A 281 -0.45 18.74 -25.25
C VAL A 281 -0.07 18.12 -26.60
N GLY A 282 0.83 17.15 -26.63
CA GLY A 282 1.34 16.48 -27.83
C GLY A 282 2.36 17.31 -28.64
N GLN A 283 2.79 18.45 -28.13
CA GLN A 283 3.73 19.38 -28.76
C GLN A 283 4.66 19.99 -27.70
N PRO A 284 5.90 20.40 -28.07
CA PRO A 284 6.80 21.09 -27.14
C PRO A 284 6.18 22.40 -26.63
N LEU A 285 6.15 22.63 -25.32
CA LEU A 285 5.45 23.77 -24.72
C LEU A 285 6.03 25.10 -25.21
N ALA A 286 7.34 25.19 -25.40
CA ALA A 286 7.99 26.40 -25.91
C ALA A 286 7.45 26.82 -27.30
N VAL A 287 7.15 25.85 -28.17
CA VAL A 287 6.60 26.13 -29.51
C VAL A 287 5.15 26.61 -29.40
N VAL A 288 4.39 26.01 -28.48
CA VAL A 288 2.98 26.37 -28.23
C VAL A 288 2.85 27.74 -27.60
N GLU A 289 3.66 28.04 -26.59
CA GLU A 289 3.70 29.35 -25.91
C GLU A 289 4.12 30.46 -26.88
N ALA A 290 5.11 30.20 -27.75
CA ALA A 290 5.52 31.15 -28.80
C ALA A 290 4.39 31.43 -29.80
N ALA A 291 3.61 30.40 -30.18
CA ALA A 291 2.46 30.57 -31.07
C ALA A 291 1.32 31.35 -30.38
N ILE A 292 1.03 31.06 -29.11
CA ILE A 292 0.00 31.76 -28.32
C ILE A 292 0.37 33.24 -28.11
N ALA A 293 1.64 33.53 -27.85
CA ALA A 293 2.13 34.89 -27.58
C ALA A 293 1.91 35.87 -28.75
N LYS A 294 1.73 35.37 -29.98
CA LYS A 294 1.44 36.18 -31.17
C LYS A 294 -0.01 36.68 -31.22
N GLY A 295 -0.89 36.20 -30.35
CA GLY A 295 -2.21 36.80 -30.11
C GLY A 295 -3.25 36.70 -31.24
N SER A 296 -2.87 36.40 -32.48
CA SER A 296 -3.80 36.20 -33.60
C SER A 296 -3.31 35.15 -34.61
N LEU A 297 -4.25 34.50 -35.33
CA LEU A 297 -3.94 33.43 -36.30
C LEU A 297 -3.21 33.94 -37.55
N GLU A 298 -3.34 35.23 -37.84
CA GLU A 298 -2.71 35.92 -38.98
C GLU A 298 -1.20 36.10 -38.77
N GLN A 299 -0.75 36.19 -37.53
CA GLN A 299 0.65 36.39 -37.16
C GLN A 299 1.45 35.08 -37.08
N LEU A 300 0.76 33.94 -37.18
CA LEU A 300 1.37 32.61 -37.14
C LEU A 300 2.04 32.26 -38.46
N SER A 301 3.26 31.71 -38.38
CA SER A 301 3.92 31.03 -39.47
C SER A 301 3.16 29.76 -39.89
N ALA A 302 3.49 29.22 -41.06
CA ALA A 302 2.88 27.97 -41.53
C ALA A 302 3.09 26.78 -40.58
N ALA A 303 4.24 26.73 -39.88
CA ALA A 303 4.52 25.69 -38.89
C ALA A 303 3.68 25.88 -37.62
N GLU A 304 3.58 27.12 -37.11
CA GLU A 304 2.77 27.43 -35.92
C GLU A 304 1.27 27.25 -36.19
N ARG A 305 0.78 27.53 -37.41
CA ARG A 305 -0.60 27.21 -37.79
C ARG A 305 -0.89 25.73 -37.69
N LYS A 306 0.00 24.86 -38.17
CA LYS A 306 -0.18 23.40 -38.03
C LYS A 306 -0.24 22.97 -36.56
N VAL A 307 0.60 23.56 -35.70
CA VAL A 307 0.56 23.32 -34.25
C VAL A 307 -0.78 23.76 -33.66
N VAL A 308 -1.27 24.95 -34.00
CA VAL A 308 -2.56 25.45 -33.52
C VAL A 308 -3.73 24.61 -34.03
N GLU A 309 -3.72 24.20 -35.30
CA GLU A 309 -4.74 23.30 -35.86
C GLU A 309 -4.74 21.94 -35.15
N PHE A 310 -3.56 21.38 -34.86
CA PHE A 310 -3.44 20.17 -34.06
C PHE A 310 -4.02 20.35 -32.66
N LEU A 311 -3.75 21.47 -31.98
CA LEU A 311 -4.28 21.74 -30.63
C LEU A 311 -5.79 21.98 -30.61
N ILE A 312 -6.34 22.56 -31.68
CA ILE A 312 -7.78 22.72 -31.86
C ILE A 312 -8.45 21.34 -31.90
N ASP A 313 -7.91 20.41 -32.69
CA ASP A 313 -8.41 19.05 -32.79
C ASP A 313 -8.23 18.27 -31.47
N ARG A 314 -7.01 18.32 -30.90
CA ARG A 314 -6.63 17.69 -29.62
C ARG A 314 -7.59 18.06 -28.48
N PHE A 315 -7.93 19.34 -28.35
CA PHE A 315 -8.80 19.83 -27.29
C PHE A 315 -10.28 19.90 -27.68
N GLY A 316 -10.66 19.47 -28.89
CA GLY A 316 -12.03 19.53 -29.40
C GLY A 316 -12.60 20.95 -29.46
N LEU A 317 -11.77 21.94 -29.79
CA LEU A 317 -12.15 23.35 -29.87
C LEU A 317 -12.70 23.70 -31.26
N SER A 318 -13.54 24.72 -31.32
CA SER A 318 -13.98 25.31 -32.60
C SER A 318 -13.05 26.44 -33.04
N ARG A 319 -12.91 26.65 -34.36
CA ARG A 319 -12.12 27.76 -34.92
C ARG A 319 -12.86 29.09 -34.72
N THR A 320 -12.52 29.80 -33.65
CA THR A 320 -13.08 31.11 -33.30
C THR A 320 -11.99 32.17 -33.20
N THR A 321 -12.36 33.45 -33.17
CA THR A 321 -11.40 34.58 -33.05
C THR A 321 -10.65 34.59 -31.72
N ASP A 322 -11.18 33.94 -30.68
CA ASP A 322 -10.57 33.77 -29.36
C ASP A 322 -9.86 32.41 -29.18
N VAL A 323 -9.62 31.66 -30.26
CA VAL A 323 -9.13 30.28 -30.17
C VAL A 323 -7.76 30.17 -29.49
N LEU A 324 -6.82 31.11 -29.71
CA LEU A 324 -5.52 31.11 -29.05
C LEU A 324 -5.65 31.32 -27.54
N LYS A 325 -6.59 32.15 -27.10
CA LYS A 325 -6.91 32.35 -25.68
C LYS A 325 -7.49 31.08 -25.06
N ARG A 326 -8.42 30.42 -25.75
CA ARG A 326 -9.00 29.15 -25.30
C ARG A 326 -7.96 28.03 -25.21
N ILE A 327 -7.03 27.97 -26.15
CA ILE A 327 -5.88 27.04 -26.10
C ILE A 327 -5.04 27.33 -24.85
N ALA A 328 -4.71 28.60 -24.58
CA ALA A 328 -3.95 28.99 -23.38
C ALA A 328 -4.68 28.59 -22.08
N GLU A 329 -5.99 28.85 -22.00
CA GLU A 329 -6.82 28.44 -20.86
C GLU A 329 -6.85 26.90 -20.68
N ARG A 330 -6.95 26.16 -21.78
CA ARG A 330 -6.89 24.67 -21.75
C ARG A 330 -5.53 24.16 -21.28
N ILE A 331 -4.44 24.77 -21.72
CA ILE A 331 -3.09 24.39 -21.26
C ILE A 331 -2.89 24.72 -19.79
N ALA A 332 -3.36 25.88 -19.31
CA ALA A 332 -3.29 26.24 -17.90
C ALA A 332 -4.11 25.27 -17.03
N ALA A 333 -5.34 24.93 -17.46
CA ALA A 333 -6.17 23.94 -16.80
C ALA A 333 -5.51 22.55 -16.80
N ALA A 334 -4.91 22.15 -17.93
CA ALA A 334 -4.17 20.90 -18.03
C ALA A 334 -2.97 20.88 -17.07
N ARG A 335 -2.20 21.97 -16.97
CA ARG A 335 -1.07 22.09 -16.04
C ARG A 335 -1.51 21.90 -14.59
N GLN A 336 -2.59 22.55 -14.18
CA GLN A 336 -3.11 22.42 -12.82
C GLN A 336 -3.62 20.99 -12.56
N ALA A 337 -4.39 20.44 -13.49
CA ALA A 337 -4.91 19.09 -13.36
C ALA A 337 -3.80 18.02 -13.40
N VAL A 338 -2.67 18.27 -14.07
CA VAL A 338 -1.47 17.42 -13.99
C VAL A 338 -0.89 17.41 -12.58
N LYS A 339 -0.74 18.59 -11.97
CA LYS A 339 -0.26 18.70 -10.58
C LYS A 339 -1.17 17.99 -9.60
N ASP A 340 -2.49 18.17 -9.76
CA ASP A 340 -3.48 17.56 -8.88
C ASP A 340 -3.56 16.04 -9.07
N ALA A 341 -3.48 15.54 -10.31
CA ALA A 341 -3.43 14.11 -10.58
C ALA A 341 -2.18 13.45 -10.00
N VAL A 342 -1.00 14.05 -10.20
CA VAL A 342 0.27 13.59 -9.61
C VAL A 342 0.17 13.54 -8.09
N ARG A 343 -0.33 14.61 -7.46
CA ARG A 343 -0.50 14.66 -6.00
C ARG A 343 -1.50 13.62 -5.51
N ALA A 344 -2.65 13.47 -6.18
CA ALA A 344 -3.67 12.50 -5.80
C ALA A 344 -3.15 11.06 -5.89
N VAL A 345 -2.39 10.74 -6.94
CA VAL A 345 -1.85 9.40 -7.16
C VAL A 345 -0.71 9.09 -6.22
N ALA A 346 0.21 10.04 -6.01
CA ALA A 346 1.22 9.91 -4.98
C ALA A 346 0.56 9.71 -3.60
N THR A 347 -0.45 10.51 -3.26
CA THR A 347 -1.19 10.40 -2.01
C THR A 347 -1.84 9.02 -1.89
N ALA A 348 -2.59 8.57 -2.89
CA ALA A 348 -3.26 7.27 -2.86
C ALA A 348 -2.26 6.10 -2.77
N LYS A 349 -1.18 6.13 -3.56
CA LYS A 349 -0.14 5.10 -3.56
C LYS A 349 0.58 5.03 -2.22
N ILE A 350 0.95 6.18 -1.68
CA ILE A 350 1.64 6.23 -0.40
C ILE A 350 0.68 5.87 0.74
N ALA A 351 -0.54 6.40 0.76
CA ALA A 351 -1.57 6.06 1.76
C ALA A 351 -1.79 4.56 1.80
N LEU A 352 -1.80 3.91 0.64
CA LEU A 352 -2.03 2.49 0.55
C LEU A 352 -0.79 1.68 0.89
N ALA A 353 0.40 2.05 0.44
CA ALA A 353 1.65 1.34 0.73
C ALA A 353 2.12 1.52 2.18
N PHE A 354 2.19 2.78 2.64
CA PHE A 354 2.48 3.10 4.03
C PHE A 354 1.38 2.59 4.95
N GLY A 355 0.11 2.83 4.58
CA GLY A 355 -1.03 2.29 5.28
C GLY A 355 -0.87 0.79 5.44
N TYR A 356 -0.75 0.02 4.34
CA TYR A 356 -0.58 -1.43 4.35
C TYR A 356 0.54 -1.91 5.27
N GLU A 357 1.76 -1.39 5.14
CA GLU A 357 2.88 -1.80 5.99
C GLU A 357 2.59 -1.47 7.46
N TYR A 358 2.12 -0.25 7.74
CA TYR A 358 1.76 0.19 9.09
C TYR A 358 0.56 -0.57 9.69
N ARG A 359 -0.41 -1.01 8.87
CA ARG A 359 -1.57 -1.80 9.32
C ARG A 359 -1.17 -3.26 9.57
N ARG A 360 -0.26 -3.82 8.77
CA ARG A 360 0.23 -5.20 8.87
C ARG A 360 1.14 -5.42 10.08
N MET A 361 1.72 -4.35 10.63
CA MET A 361 2.44 -4.42 11.89
C MET A 361 1.49 -4.86 13.01
N ARG A 362 1.79 -6.04 13.58
CA ARG A 362 1.18 -6.51 14.83
C ARG A 362 1.32 -5.40 15.89
N GLN A 363 0.42 -5.40 16.87
CA GLN A 363 0.70 -4.72 18.13
C GLN A 363 2.10 -5.20 18.62
N ASP A 364 2.94 -4.30 19.15
CA ASP A 364 4.33 -4.54 19.65
C ASP A 364 5.49 -4.38 18.69
N VAL A 365 5.27 -3.92 17.45
CA VAL A 365 6.38 -3.58 16.58
C VAL A 365 6.96 -2.23 17.03
N THR A 366 8.23 -2.20 17.39
CA THR A 366 8.93 -0.93 17.61
C THR A 366 9.13 -0.26 16.25
N ILE A 367 8.72 0.99 16.18
CA ILE A 367 8.79 1.83 15.00
C ILE A 367 10.21 2.39 14.85
N ALA A 368 10.79 2.83 15.97
CA ALA A 368 12.13 3.38 16.03
C ALA A 368 12.78 3.14 17.39
N GLN A 369 14.08 2.90 17.39
CA GLN A 369 14.91 2.81 18.58
C GLN A 369 16.22 3.54 18.34
N CYS A 370 16.50 4.53 19.18
CA CYS A 370 17.72 5.33 19.12
C CYS A 370 18.45 5.28 20.45
N LEU A 371 19.77 5.33 20.40
CA LEU A 371 20.64 5.54 21.53
C LEU A 371 21.13 6.99 21.49
N LEU A 372 20.89 7.72 22.56
CA LEU A 372 21.17 9.14 22.72
C LEU A 372 22.22 9.36 23.79
N ASP A 373 23.13 10.31 23.57
CA ASP A 373 23.85 10.92 24.68
C ASP A 373 23.01 12.02 25.35
N GLU A 374 23.56 12.66 26.37
CA GLU A 374 22.87 13.70 27.13
C GLU A 374 22.48 14.90 26.25
N ALA A 375 23.32 15.29 25.28
CA ALA A 375 23.04 16.40 24.38
C ALA A 375 21.92 16.06 23.40
N GLY A 376 21.93 14.86 22.81
CA GLY A 376 20.88 14.36 21.95
C GLY A 376 19.55 14.22 22.68
N LEU A 377 19.56 13.70 23.91
CA LEU A 377 18.36 13.58 24.73
C LEU A 377 17.80 14.96 25.10
N THR A 378 18.64 15.90 25.52
CA THR A 378 18.23 17.28 25.85
C THR A 378 17.60 17.97 24.64
N THR A 379 18.17 17.75 23.45
CA THR A 379 17.67 18.34 22.20
C THR A 379 16.29 17.78 21.81
N HIS A 380 16.08 16.47 21.96
CA HIS A 380 14.88 15.81 21.43
C HIS A 380 13.78 15.53 22.46
N HIS A 381 14.05 15.59 23.77
CA HIS A 381 13.09 15.20 24.82
C HIS A 381 11.75 15.92 24.69
N GLY A 382 11.76 17.25 24.51
CA GLY A 382 10.53 18.02 24.38
C GLY A 382 9.67 17.59 23.18
N ASP A 383 10.29 17.26 22.05
CA ASP A 383 9.58 16.78 20.86
C ASP A 383 9.08 15.34 21.05
N LEU A 384 9.88 14.47 21.67
CA LEU A 384 9.49 13.11 22.00
C LEU A 384 8.29 13.06 22.95
N VAL A 385 8.29 13.86 24.03
CA VAL A 385 7.16 13.97 24.96
C VAL A 385 5.90 14.46 24.25
N ARG A 386 6.04 15.31 23.22
CA ARG A 386 4.93 15.76 22.36
C ARG A 386 4.50 14.75 21.29
N GLY A 387 5.10 13.56 21.24
CA GLY A 387 4.86 12.56 20.20
C GLY A 387 5.40 12.95 18.82
N ARG A 388 6.29 13.96 18.73
CA ARG A 388 6.95 14.40 17.49
C ARG A 388 8.30 13.72 17.36
N ILE A 389 8.37 12.63 16.59
CA ILE A 389 9.63 11.89 16.45
C ILE A 389 10.43 12.24 15.20
N GLY A 390 9.83 12.97 14.27
CA GLY A 390 10.43 13.31 12.98
C GLY A 390 11.85 13.92 13.11
N PRO A 391 12.06 14.91 13.99
CA PRO A 391 13.39 15.51 14.18
C PRO A 391 14.46 14.50 14.60
N LEU A 392 14.16 13.62 15.57
CA LEU A 392 15.06 12.57 16.02
C LEU A 392 15.45 11.63 14.87
N LEU A 393 14.47 11.21 14.06
CA LEU A 393 14.72 10.33 12.92
C LEU A 393 15.53 11.00 11.82
N GLN A 394 15.36 12.31 11.61
CA GLN A 394 16.15 13.06 10.63
C GLN A 394 17.61 13.17 11.06
N ASP A 395 17.87 13.45 12.33
CA ASP A 395 19.24 13.51 12.87
C ASP A 395 19.90 12.14 12.91
N ALA A 396 19.14 11.09 13.25
CA ALA A 396 19.58 9.71 13.12
C ALA A 396 19.95 9.35 11.68
N ALA A 397 19.13 9.75 10.70
CA ALA A 397 19.39 9.50 9.27
C ALA A 397 20.61 10.28 8.73
N ARG A 398 20.91 11.43 9.31
CA ARG A 398 22.08 12.26 8.97
C ARG A 398 23.36 11.85 9.72
N ASN A 399 23.29 10.85 10.59
CA ASN A 399 24.37 10.46 11.51
C ASN A 399 24.88 11.64 12.36
N THR A 400 23.96 12.48 12.85
CA THR A 400 24.28 13.60 13.74
C THR A 400 24.96 13.08 15.01
N ALA A 401 25.99 13.77 15.49
CA ALA A 401 26.69 13.40 16.73
C ALA A 401 25.72 13.35 17.92
N GLY A 402 25.83 12.31 18.74
CA GLY A 402 24.97 12.10 19.92
C GLY A 402 23.66 11.35 19.65
N VAL A 403 23.37 11.00 18.39
CA VAL A 403 22.21 10.18 18.00
C VAL A 403 22.67 8.95 17.22
N ALA A 404 22.37 7.74 17.74
CA ALA A 404 22.67 6.49 17.05
C ALA A 404 21.38 5.68 16.84
N LEU A 405 21.06 5.37 15.58
CA LEU A 405 19.90 4.54 15.23
C LEU A 405 20.21 3.06 15.47
N GLU A 406 19.61 2.47 16.50
CA GLU A 406 19.74 1.02 16.77
C GLU A 406 18.75 0.21 15.92
N HIS A 407 17.54 0.72 15.75
CA HIS A 407 16.52 0.11 14.90
C HIS A 407 15.62 1.16 14.28
N TYR A 408 15.33 0.99 13.01
CA TYR A 408 14.23 1.69 12.36
C TYR A 408 13.52 0.74 11.42
N LEU A 409 12.20 0.76 11.51
CA LEU A 409 11.29 -0.05 10.71
C LEU A 409 11.58 -0.02 9.19
N TYR A 410 12.19 1.06 8.69
CA TYR A 410 12.50 1.27 7.27
C TYR A 410 14.00 1.20 6.91
N GLN A 411 14.89 0.82 7.84
CA GLN A 411 16.35 0.89 7.64
C GLN A 411 16.91 -0.07 6.57
N LYS A 412 16.10 -1.02 6.06
CA LYS A 412 16.52 -2.02 5.06
C LYS A 412 15.96 -1.82 3.64
N THR A 413 15.34 -0.67 3.32
CA THR A 413 14.69 -0.48 2.01
C THR A 413 15.34 0.59 1.11
N VAL A 414 16.61 0.92 1.36
CA VAL A 414 17.31 2.02 0.66
C VAL A 414 18.22 1.56 -0.49
N ARG A 415 18.29 0.25 -0.79
CA ARG A 415 18.92 -0.22 -2.04
C ARG A 415 18.14 -1.35 -2.69
N SER A 416 17.03 -0.97 -3.31
CA SER A 416 16.53 -1.62 -4.51
C SER A 416 15.65 -0.61 -5.21
N GLU A 417 16.01 -0.25 -6.43
CA GLU A 417 15.05 0.29 -7.39
C GLU A 417 13.83 -0.64 -7.42
N GLN A 418 12.65 -0.07 -7.73
CA GLN A 418 11.35 -0.72 -7.98
C GLN A 418 10.33 -0.64 -6.83
N SER A 419 9.66 0.51 -6.82
CA SER A 419 8.22 0.74 -6.94
C SER A 419 7.17 0.35 -5.87
N TRP A 420 6.27 1.30 -5.49
CA TRP A 420 5.38 1.27 -4.30
C TRP A 420 3.88 1.71 -4.49
N GLY A 421 2.87 0.90 -4.06
CA GLY A 421 1.40 1.15 -4.22
C GLY A 421 0.46 -0.09 -4.44
N PHE A 422 -0.85 0.13 -4.71
CA PHE A 422 -1.93 -0.90 -4.85
C PHE A 422 -1.81 -1.85 -6.05
N SER A 423 -0.76 -1.69 -6.85
CA SER A 423 -0.39 -2.57 -7.97
C SER A 423 1.09 -2.99 -7.86
N LEU A 424 1.69 -2.83 -6.67
CA LEU A 424 3.13 -2.86 -6.44
C LEU A 424 3.53 -3.86 -5.35
N SER A 425 2.70 -4.89 -5.16
CA SER A 425 3.13 -6.20 -4.65
C SER A 425 4.23 -6.81 -5.53
N ILE A 426 4.59 -6.22 -6.67
CA ILE A 426 5.63 -6.68 -7.57
C ILE A 426 7.03 -6.43 -6.95
N GLY A 427 7.50 -5.18 -6.77
CA GLY A 427 8.92 -4.87 -6.49
C GLY A 427 9.57 -5.58 -5.28
N LYS A 428 8.93 -5.56 -4.10
CA LYS A 428 9.48 -6.23 -2.91
C LYS A 428 9.37 -7.76 -2.94
N TRP A 429 8.42 -8.32 -3.70
CA TRP A 429 8.12 -9.76 -3.68
C TRP A 429 8.86 -10.49 -4.81
N LEU A 430 9.28 -9.72 -5.83
CA LEU A 430 10.13 -10.13 -6.94
C LEU A 430 11.60 -10.42 -6.56
N ALA A 431 12.00 -10.34 -5.29
CA ALA A 431 13.35 -10.70 -4.82
C ALA A 431 13.40 -12.02 -4.02
N LEU A 432 12.25 -12.62 -3.70
CA LEU A 432 12.16 -13.86 -2.94
C LEU A 432 11.75 -15.00 -3.90
N GLY A 433 12.66 -15.95 -4.13
CA GLY A 433 12.45 -17.05 -5.08
C GLY A 433 11.20 -17.89 -4.81
N GLY A 434 10.58 -18.38 -5.88
CA GLY A 434 9.42 -19.30 -5.85
C GLY A 434 8.57 -19.26 -7.13
N THR A 435 8.15 -20.43 -7.61
CA THR A 435 7.56 -20.73 -8.93
C THR A 435 6.02 -20.63 -9.03
N ASP A 436 5.29 -20.31 -7.96
CA ASP A 436 3.85 -19.99 -7.96
C ASP A 436 3.50 -19.41 -6.58
N ARG A 437 2.67 -18.36 -6.49
CA ARG A 437 2.35 -17.70 -5.21
C ARG A 437 0.86 -17.41 -5.05
N LYS A 438 0.32 -17.85 -3.91
CA LYS A 438 -1.00 -17.53 -3.37
C LYS A 438 -0.84 -16.98 -1.96
N SER A 439 -1.47 -15.86 -1.65
CA SER A 439 -1.53 -15.35 -0.29
C SER A 439 -2.81 -14.56 -0.04
N LEU A 440 -3.45 -14.81 1.09
CA LEU A 440 -4.50 -13.94 1.63
C LEU A 440 -4.07 -13.48 3.01
N THR A 441 -3.98 -12.17 3.21
CA THR A 441 -3.64 -11.58 4.49
C THR A 441 -4.84 -10.81 5.02
N MET A 442 -5.30 -11.17 6.21
CA MET A 442 -6.28 -10.39 6.97
C MET A 442 -5.57 -9.58 8.04
N VAL A 443 -5.97 -8.33 8.16
CA VAL A 443 -5.61 -7.44 9.27
C VAL A 443 -6.90 -7.07 9.99
N GLU A 444 -6.98 -7.39 11.28
CA GLU A 444 -8.07 -6.98 12.17
C GLU A 444 -7.56 -5.93 13.16
N ARG A 445 -8.41 -4.95 13.45
CA ARG A 445 -8.21 -3.92 14.46
C ARG A 445 -9.41 -3.89 15.37
N ARG A 446 -9.15 -3.70 16.66
CA ARG A 446 -10.16 -3.52 17.71
C ARG A 446 -9.89 -2.23 18.49
N THR A 447 -10.95 -1.57 18.93
CA THR A 447 -10.88 -0.42 19.85
C THR A 447 -11.04 -0.87 21.31
N SER A 448 -10.89 0.04 22.29
CA SER A 448 -11.22 -0.25 23.71
C SER A 448 -12.66 -0.71 23.92
N THR A 449 -13.56 -0.27 23.05
CA THR A 449 -14.99 -0.62 23.09
C THR A 449 -15.31 -1.84 22.21
N ASP A 450 -14.29 -2.62 21.82
CA ASP A 450 -14.37 -3.81 20.95
C ASP A 450 -14.94 -3.57 19.54
N ALA A 451 -15.03 -2.31 19.09
CA ALA A 451 -15.41 -2.02 17.71
C ALA A 451 -14.33 -2.52 16.74
N VAL A 452 -14.73 -3.25 15.70
CA VAL A 452 -13.83 -3.99 14.79
C VAL A 452 -13.66 -3.27 13.46
N GLN A 453 -12.45 -3.20 12.94
CA GLN A 453 -12.15 -2.81 11.55
C GLN A 453 -11.27 -3.88 10.90
N ARG A 454 -11.59 -4.29 9.67
CA ARG A 454 -10.83 -5.31 8.94
C ARG A 454 -10.38 -4.85 7.56
N ALA A 455 -9.26 -5.41 7.12
CA ALA A 455 -8.78 -5.31 5.75
C ALA A 455 -8.19 -6.64 5.29
N TYR A 456 -8.41 -6.97 4.03
CA TYR A 456 -7.93 -8.16 3.35
C TYR A 456 -7.13 -7.75 2.13
N LEU A 457 -6.01 -8.42 1.92
CA LEU A 457 -5.26 -8.37 0.67
C LEU A 457 -5.00 -9.80 0.21
N GLY A 458 -5.65 -10.17 -0.89
CA GLY A 458 -5.44 -11.42 -1.60
C GLY A 458 -4.55 -11.18 -2.82
N THR A 459 -3.55 -12.03 -3.03
CA THR A 459 -2.68 -12.01 -4.20
C THR A 459 -2.52 -13.41 -4.76
N ARG A 460 -2.69 -13.54 -6.07
CA ARG A 460 -2.27 -14.69 -6.87
C ARG A 460 -1.28 -14.20 -7.92
N GLY A 461 -0.15 -14.87 -8.08
CA GLY A 461 0.81 -14.50 -9.10
C GLY A 461 1.81 -15.60 -9.43
N TYR A 462 2.39 -15.50 -10.61
CA TYR A 462 3.34 -16.48 -11.14
C TYR A 462 4.62 -15.79 -11.59
N ARG A 463 5.74 -16.51 -11.41
CA ARG A 463 7.05 -16.16 -11.94
C ARG A 463 7.71 -17.41 -12.50
N HIS A 464 8.15 -17.32 -13.75
CA HIS A 464 8.98 -18.35 -14.34
C HIS A 464 10.44 -18.24 -13.86
N GLU A 465 11.08 -19.38 -13.56
CA GLU A 465 12.53 -19.45 -13.31
C GLU A 465 13.27 -19.59 -14.66
N GLY A 466 14.16 -18.66 -14.98
CA GLY A 466 14.98 -18.70 -16.20
C GLY A 466 15.01 -17.40 -17.01
N ASP A 467 15.53 -17.47 -18.25
CA ASP A 467 15.74 -16.30 -19.12
C ASP A 467 14.49 -15.81 -19.88
N SER A 468 13.40 -16.59 -19.90
CA SER A 468 12.09 -16.14 -20.36
C SER A 468 11.20 -15.81 -19.16
N ARG A 469 10.92 -14.51 -18.96
CA ARG A 469 10.68 -13.90 -17.65
C ARG A 469 9.30 -13.21 -17.51
N ASP A 470 8.27 -13.71 -18.20
CA ASP A 470 6.90 -13.18 -18.03
C ASP A 470 6.41 -13.45 -16.60
N GLN A 471 5.91 -12.40 -15.96
CA GLN A 471 5.39 -12.42 -14.60
C GLN A 471 4.02 -11.75 -14.60
N TRP A 472 3.08 -12.28 -13.83
CA TRP A 472 1.77 -11.68 -13.70
C TRP A 472 1.23 -11.81 -12.29
N SER A 473 0.31 -10.91 -11.94
CA SER A 473 -0.43 -10.96 -10.68
C SER A 473 -1.87 -10.51 -10.84
N ALA A 474 -2.71 -11.02 -9.94
CA ALA A 474 -4.01 -10.48 -9.62
C ALA A 474 -4.06 -10.19 -8.12
N ASP A 475 -4.41 -8.96 -7.78
CA ASP A 475 -4.45 -8.45 -6.41
C ASP A 475 -5.88 -8.00 -6.08
N LEU A 476 -6.51 -8.70 -5.15
CA LEU A 476 -7.82 -8.38 -4.59
C LEU A 476 -7.62 -7.67 -3.26
N ALA A 477 -8.13 -6.46 -3.11
CA ALA A 477 -8.16 -5.81 -1.81
C ALA A 477 -9.57 -5.49 -1.36
N VAL A 478 -9.83 -5.78 -0.09
CA VAL A 478 -11.14 -5.62 0.52
C VAL A 478 -10.93 -4.97 1.87
N SER A 479 -11.36 -3.73 2.07
CA SER A 479 -11.08 -3.01 3.32
C SER A 479 -12.25 -2.18 3.80
N MET A 480 -12.46 -2.13 5.10
CA MET A 480 -13.46 -1.24 5.69
C MET A 480 -12.91 0.20 5.76
N PRO A 481 -13.60 1.20 5.21
CA PRO A 481 -13.18 2.59 5.31
C PRO A 481 -13.25 3.11 6.76
N GLY A 482 -14.13 2.54 7.59
CA GLY A 482 -14.29 2.85 9.02
C GLY A 482 -14.42 1.61 9.90
N TYR A 483 -14.71 1.80 11.20
CA TYR A 483 -15.08 0.71 12.11
C TYR A 483 -16.48 0.19 11.80
N ALA A 484 -16.72 -1.08 12.14
CA ALA A 484 -18.03 -1.70 12.07
C ALA A 484 -19.03 -0.88 12.88
N VAL A 485 -20.24 -0.72 12.33
CA VAL A 485 -21.35 -0.05 13.01
C VAL A 485 -21.90 -0.95 14.14
N GLY A 486 -21.77 -2.28 14.00
CA GLY A 486 -22.20 -3.28 14.98
C GLY A 486 -21.06 -4.05 15.63
N ALA A 487 -21.42 -5.04 16.47
CA ALA A 487 -20.46 -5.91 17.15
C ALA A 487 -19.69 -6.83 16.18
N GLU A 488 -20.29 -7.18 15.04
CA GLU A 488 -19.62 -7.94 13.98
C GLU A 488 -19.59 -7.11 12.68
N PRO A 489 -18.44 -7.04 11.98
CA PRO A 489 -18.36 -6.42 10.66
C PRO A 489 -19.30 -7.10 9.67
N LEU A 490 -19.99 -6.32 8.85
CA LEU A 490 -20.83 -6.80 7.76
C LEU A 490 -20.06 -6.73 6.44
N VAL A 491 -20.31 -7.66 5.52
CA VAL A 491 -19.67 -7.66 4.20
C VAL A 491 -19.98 -6.38 3.40
N SER A 492 -21.14 -5.76 3.65
CA SER A 492 -21.56 -4.47 3.09
C SER A 492 -20.69 -3.28 3.53
N GLU A 493 -19.92 -3.41 4.61
CA GLU A 493 -19.05 -2.35 5.13
C GLU A 493 -17.66 -2.33 4.47
N PHE A 494 -17.39 -3.22 3.50
CA PHE A 494 -16.09 -3.32 2.84
C PHE A 494 -16.07 -2.74 1.43
N ASP A 495 -15.04 -1.93 1.20
CA ASP A 495 -14.65 -1.48 -0.13
C ASP A 495 -13.81 -2.56 -0.81
N THR A 496 -14.24 -3.04 -1.97
CA THR A 496 -13.51 -4.05 -2.77
C THR A 496 -12.91 -3.45 -4.03
N GLY A 497 -11.62 -3.64 -4.28
CA GLY A 497 -10.95 -3.33 -5.54
C GLY A 497 -10.15 -4.52 -6.08
N LEU A 498 -9.88 -4.51 -7.38
CA LEU A 498 -9.10 -5.53 -8.08
C LEU A 498 -8.05 -4.89 -8.98
N ALA A 499 -6.80 -5.36 -8.92
CA ALA A 499 -5.74 -4.96 -9.84
C ALA A 499 -5.16 -6.19 -10.55
N LEU A 500 -4.85 -6.05 -11.83
CA LEU A 500 -4.15 -7.05 -12.63
C LEU A 500 -2.88 -6.43 -13.19
N SER A 501 -1.80 -7.19 -13.18
CA SER A 501 -0.51 -6.73 -13.65
C SER A 501 0.21 -7.77 -14.49
N TRP A 502 0.96 -7.28 -15.48
CA TRP A 502 1.91 -8.05 -16.28
C TRP A 502 3.26 -7.36 -16.24
N PHE A 503 4.32 -8.14 -16.09
CA PHE A 503 5.68 -7.62 -15.97
C PHE A 503 6.64 -8.49 -16.77
N GLU A 504 7.52 -7.82 -17.50
CA GLU A 504 8.68 -8.43 -18.12
C GLU A 504 9.94 -7.64 -17.72
N PRO A 505 10.93 -8.28 -17.07
CA PRO A 505 12.13 -7.61 -16.61
C PRO A 505 13.05 -7.22 -17.76
N ALA A 506 14.04 -6.39 -17.42
CA ALA A 506 14.93 -5.74 -18.37
C ALA A 506 15.62 -6.74 -19.34
N LYS A 507 15.21 -6.71 -20.62
CA LYS A 507 15.79 -7.49 -21.72
C LYS A 507 15.94 -6.64 -22.97
N LYS A 508 16.71 -7.10 -23.96
CA LYS A 508 16.81 -6.42 -25.25
C LYS A 508 15.48 -6.51 -25.98
N LEU A 509 14.84 -5.37 -26.23
CA LEU A 509 13.54 -5.31 -26.89
C LEU A 509 13.67 -5.59 -28.38
N ASP A 510 12.93 -6.56 -28.91
CA ASP A 510 12.78 -6.78 -30.35
C ASP A 510 11.43 -6.26 -30.86
N ARG A 511 11.23 -6.30 -32.19
CA ARG A 511 10.02 -5.76 -32.83
C ARG A 511 8.77 -6.55 -32.46
N ASP A 512 8.88 -7.87 -32.37
CA ASP A 512 7.76 -8.76 -32.09
C ASP A 512 7.30 -8.62 -30.64
N THR A 513 8.25 -8.49 -29.70
CA THR A 513 7.98 -8.18 -28.29
C THR A 513 7.28 -6.83 -28.18
N LEU A 514 7.78 -5.78 -28.85
CA LEU A 514 7.12 -4.48 -28.84
C LEU A 514 5.69 -4.57 -29.40
N ALA A 515 5.48 -5.29 -30.51
CA ALA A 515 4.17 -5.48 -31.10
C ALA A 515 3.21 -6.25 -30.17
N ALA A 516 3.68 -7.31 -29.52
CA ALA A 516 2.90 -8.06 -28.53
C ALA A 516 2.52 -7.23 -27.31
N TRP A 517 3.40 -6.33 -26.86
CA TRP A 517 3.12 -5.42 -25.74
C TRP A 517 2.17 -4.29 -26.11
N LEU A 518 2.24 -3.76 -27.33
CA LEU A 518 1.24 -2.83 -27.86
C LEU A 518 -0.12 -3.52 -28.06
N ASP A 519 -0.14 -4.78 -28.48
CA ASP A 519 -1.36 -5.58 -28.53
C ASP A 519 -1.96 -5.79 -27.13
N LEU A 520 -1.14 -6.05 -26.10
CA LEU A 520 -1.58 -6.08 -24.71
C LEU A 520 -2.14 -4.72 -24.24
N ALA A 521 -1.51 -3.61 -24.67
CA ALA A 521 -2.02 -2.26 -24.40
C ALA A 521 -3.42 -2.06 -24.99
N VAL A 522 -3.70 -2.59 -26.19
CA VAL A 522 -5.05 -2.57 -26.78
C VAL A 522 -6.00 -3.53 -26.05
N LEU A 523 -5.54 -4.73 -25.68
CA LEU A 523 -6.34 -5.73 -24.99
C LEU A 523 -6.86 -5.18 -23.65
N TRP A 524 -5.98 -4.52 -22.89
CA TRP A 524 -6.29 -3.88 -21.61
C TRP A 524 -6.71 -2.41 -21.74
N GLY A 525 -6.93 -1.93 -22.96
CA GLY A 525 -7.53 -0.63 -23.23
C GLY A 525 -6.71 0.58 -22.78
N ALA A 526 -5.39 0.46 -22.68
CA ALA A 526 -4.47 1.58 -22.47
C ALA A 526 -4.30 2.44 -23.75
N THR A 527 -4.57 1.87 -24.93
CA THR A 527 -4.63 2.55 -26.24
C THR A 527 -5.68 1.92 -27.14
N SER A 528 -6.09 2.61 -28.20
CA SER A 528 -6.98 2.06 -29.23
C SER A 528 -6.20 1.27 -30.28
N SER A 529 -6.88 0.40 -31.02
CA SER A 529 -6.28 -0.32 -32.16
C SER A 529 -5.91 0.60 -33.33
N GLY A 530 -6.57 1.77 -33.44
CA GLY A 530 -6.29 2.76 -34.48
C GLY A 530 -4.94 3.44 -34.32
N ASP A 531 -4.45 3.54 -33.08
CA ASP A 531 -3.22 4.27 -32.75
C ASP A 531 -1.97 3.38 -32.80
N LEU A 532 -2.12 2.08 -33.11
CA LEU A 532 -1.02 1.11 -33.05
C LEU A 532 0.16 1.49 -33.96
N THR A 533 -0.10 1.95 -35.19
CA THR A 533 0.95 2.35 -36.13
C THR A 533 1.72 3.57 -35.61
N GLU A 534 1.02 4.56 -35.06
CA GLU A 534 1.64 5.73 -34.45
C GLU A 534 2.52 5.34 -33.26
N TRP A 535 2.04 4.44 -32.39
CA TRP A 535 2.83 3.95 -31.27
C TRP A 535 4.05 3.14 -31.70
N GLN A 536 3.93 2.31 -32.75
CA GLN A 536 5.06 1.59 -33.31
C GLN A 536 6.14 2.53 -33.86
N GLU A 537 5.74 3.62 -34.53
CA GLU A 537 6.68 4.63 -35.02
C GLU A 537 7.36 5.38 -33.87
N ARG A 538 6.58 5.86 -32.89
CA ARG A 538 7.08 6.59 -31.72
C ARG A 538 8.04 5.76 -30.87
N LEU A 539 7.78 4.46 -30.75
CA LEU A 539 8.58 3.53 -29.95
C LEU A 539 9.63 2.78 -30.78
N GLY A 540 9.70 2.99 -32.09
CA GLY A 540 10.68 2.32 -32.96
C GLY A 540 12.13 2.54 -32.50
N GLY A 541 12.41 3.71 -31.91
CA GLY A 541 13.73 4.06 -31.36
C GLY A 541 14.12 3.34 -30.06
N VAL A 542 13.20 2.62 -29.41
CA VAL A 542 13.51 1.80 -28.22
C VAL A 542 13.88 0.36 -28.56
N VAL A 543 13.60 -0.08 -29.79
CA VAL A 543 13.97 -1.41 -30.28
C VAL A 543 15.50 -1.58 -30.24
N LYS A 544 15.96 -2.77 -29.85
CA LYS A 544 17.35 -3.15 -29.55
C LYS A 544 17.93 -2.54 -28.27
N LYS A 545 17.21 -1.68 -27.54
CA LYS A 545 17.63 -1.21 -26.21
C LYS A 545 17.19 -2.20 -25.14
N LYS A 546 17.87 -2.18 -24.00
CA LYS A 546 17.47 -2.95 -22.82
C LYS A 546 16.26 -2.27 -22.20
N CYS A 547 15.13 -2.96 -22.13
CA CYS A 547 13.88 -2.41 -21.63
C CYS A 547 13.22 -3.35 -20.64
N SER A 548 12.65 -2.81 -19.55
CA SER A 548 11.64 -3.51 -18.75
C SER A 548 10.24 -3.01 -19.12
N LEU A 549 9.25 -3.89 -19.02
CA LEU A 549 7.91 -3.67 -19.54
C LEU A 549 6.89 -4.00 -18.45
N VAL A 550 5.89 -3.14 -18.27
CA VAL A 550 4.85 -3.30 -17.24
C VAL A 550 3.50 -2.94 -17.83
N ALA A 551 2.49 -3.79 -17.68
CA ALA A 551 1.10 -3.48 -17.99
C ALA A 551 0.27 -3.61 -16.72
N GLN A 552 -0.67 -2.69 -16.52
CA GLN A 552 -1.55 -2.69 -15.35
C GLN A 552 -2.96 -2.27 -15.73
N VAL A 553 -3.94 -2.94 -15.13
CA VAL A 553 -5.33 -2.48 -15.09
C VAL A 553 -5.83 -2.54 -13.65
N THR A 554 -6.42 -1.44 -13.17
CA THR A 554 -6.92 -1.32 -11.79
C THR A 554 -8.38 -0.91 -11.79
N PHE A 555 -9.20 -1.74 -11.17
CA PHE A 555 -10.61 -1.52 -10.92
C PHE A 555 -10.77 -1.06 -9.46
N PRO A 556 -10.82 0.26 -9.19
CA PRO A 556 -10.99 0.77 -7.84
C PRO A 556 -12.38 0.44 -7.30
N HIS A 557 -12.58 0.63 -5.99
CA HIS A 557 -13.83 0.30 -5.32
C HIS A 557 -15.08 0.82 -6.02
N GLN A 558 -15.08 2.11 -6.40
CA GLN A 558 -16.21 2.73 -7.08
C GLN A 558 -16.59 2.03 -8.40
N ALA A 559 -15.59 1.62 -9.20
CA ALA A 559 -15.85 0.93 -10.45
C ALA A 559 -16.28 -0.52 -10.18
N PHE A 560 -15.59 -1.20 -9.27
CA PHE A 560 -15.84 -2.61 -8.96
C PHE A 560 -17.21 -2.82 -8.29
N SER A 561 -17.65 -1.92 -7.42
CA SER A 561 -18.96 -2.02 -6.75
C SER A 561 -20.12 -1.95 -7.74
N ILE A 562 -20.03 -1.10 -8.77
CA ILE A 562 -21.01 -0.96 -9.85
C ILE A 562 -20.98 -2.17 -10.79
N MET A 563 -19.80 -2.70 -11.11
CA MET A 563 -19.67 -3.86 -12.00
C MET A 563 -20.00 -5.20 -11.32
N ARG A 564 -19.83 -5.30 -10.00
CA ARG A 564 -20.03 -6.54 -9.22
C ARG A 564 -21.36 -7.26 -9.51
N PRO A 565 -22.54 -6.61 -9.55
CA PRO A 565 -23.78 -7.29 -9.94
C PRO A 565 -23.74 -7.87 -11.36
N LEU A 566 -23.04 -7.24 -12.30
CA LEU A 566 -22.90 -7.76 -13.67
C LEU A 566 -21.99 -8.99 -13.72
N VAL A 567 -20.89 -8.97 -12.97
CA VAL A 567 -20.00 -10.14 -12.83
C VAL A 567 -20.78 -11.29 -12.17
N ALA A 568 -21.57 -11.00 -11.13
CA ALA A 568 -22.40 -11.99 -10.44
C ALA A 568 -23.50 -12.58 -11.34
N GLY A 569 -24.05 -11.78 -12.25
CA GLY A 569 -25.10 -12.20 -13.19
C GLY A 569 -24.60 -12.94 -14.42
N ALA A 570 -23.29 -12.94 -14.70
CA ALA A 570 -22.72 -13.57 -15.87
C ALA A 570 -22.68 -15.11 -15.76
N ASP A 571 -22.77 -15.77 -16.91
CA ASP A 571 -22.45 -17.19 -17.07
C ASP A 571 -21.04 -17.38 -17.64
N ALA A 572 -20.57 -18.63 -17.66
CA ALA A 572 -19.23 -18.95 -18.15
C ALA A 572 -19.04 -18.56 -19.63
N SER A 573 -20.06 -18.79 -20.46
CA SER A 573 -20.00 -18.54 -21.89
C SER A 573 -19.75 -17.06 -22.22
N ALA A 574 -20.17 -16.15 -21.33
CA ALA A 574 -19.89 -14.71 -21.43
C ALA A 574 -18.39 -14.38 -21.40
N LEU A 575 -17.52 -15.26 -20.86
CA LEU A 575 -16.06 -15.11 -20.92
C LEU A 575 -15.47 -15.51 -22.28
N GLY A 576 -16.21 -16.23 -23.13
CA GLY A 576 -15.76 -16.74 -24.42
C GLY A 576 -15.11 -15.67 -25.31
N PRO A 577 -15.78 -14.54 -25.59
CA PRO A 577 -15.20 -13.43 -26.34
C PRO A 577 -13.91 -12.86 -25.72
N ALA A 578 -13.82 -12.80 -24.39
CA ALA A 578 -12.64 -12.29 -23.70
C ALA A 578 -11.45 -13.27 -23.78
N LEU A 579 -11.72 -14.58 -23.65
CA LEU A 579 -10.73 -15.65 -23.87
C LEU A 579 -10.23 -15.66 -25.32
N GLY A 580 -11.14 -15.45 -26.27
CA GLY A 580 -10.80 -15.29 -27.69
C GLY A 580 -9.91 -14.08 -27.94
N ALA A 581 -10.26 -12.91 -27.41
CA ALA A 581 -9.47 -11.68 -27.52
C ALA A 581 -8.04 -11.84 -26.94
N ALA A 582 -7.92 -12.57 -25.85
CA ALA A 582 -6.67 -12.81 -25.12
C ALA A 582 -5.80 -13.94 -25.69
N MET A 583 -6.22 -14.60 -26.77
CA MET A 583 -5.36 -15.54 -27.50
C MET A 583 -4.02 -14.85 -27.85
N PRO A 584 -2.86 -15.53 -27.76
CA PRO A 584 -1.57 -14.88 -27.97
C PRO A 584 -1.45 -14.14 -29.31
N TRP A 585 -0.83 -12.97 -29.28
CA TRP A 585 -0.49 -12.23 -30.48
C TRP A 585 0.49 -13.04 -31.36
N MET A 586 0.28 -13.00 -32.67
CA MET A 586 1.18 -13.56 -33.68
C MET A 586 1.14 -12.66 -34.91
N ASP A 587 2.26 -12.55 -35.61
CA ASP A 587 2.37 -11.76 -36.84
C ASP A 587 1.70 -12.45 -38.05
N GLN A 588 0.45 -12.87 -37.91
CA GLN A 588 -0.37 -13.51 -38.94
C GLN A 588 -1.82 -13.03 -38.88
N ARG A 589 -2.50 -13.05 -40.03
CA ARG A 589 -3.92 -12.66 -40.16
C ARG A 589 -4.79 -13.47 -39.20
N GLY A 590 -5.71 -12.83 -38.49
CA GLY A 590 -6.56 -13.48 -37.48
C GLY A 590 -5.94 -13.53 -36.08
N ARG A 591 -4.65 -13.17 -35.94
CA ARG A 591 -3.92 -13.10 -34.66
C ARG A 591 -3.25 -11.76 -34.38
N ARG A 592 -3.14 -10.88 -35.40
CA ARG A 592 -2.47 -9.57 -35.29
C ARG A 592 -3.22 -8.52 -34.48
N SER A 593 -4.54 -8.65 -34.32
CA SER A 593 -5.34 -7.69 -33.56
C SER A 593 -6.28 -8.37 -32.55
N VAL A 594 -6.52 -7.67 -31.44
CA VAL A 594 -7.49 -8.06 -30.41
C VAL A 594 -8.88 -8.31 -30.98
N GLY A 595 -9.34 -7.44 -31.89
CA GLY A 595 -10.66 -7.53 -32.52
C GLY A 595 -10.82 -8.78 -33.40
N GLU A 596 -9.83 -9.07 -34.24
CA GLU A 596 -9.82 -10.29 -35.06
C GLU A 596 -9.85 -11.55 -34.19
N ARG A 597 -9.00 -11.61 -33.15
CA ARG A 597 -8.96 -12.77 -32.26
C ARG A 597 -10.26 -12.97 -31.49
N ARG A 598 -10.87 -11.87 -31.04
CA ARG A 598 -12.20 -11.91 -30.40
C ARG A 598 -13.26 -12.50 -31.33
N ALA A 599 -13.32 -12.02 -32.57
CA ALA A 599 -14.32 -12.48 -33.54
C ALA A 599 -14.10 -13.94 -33.94
N LEU A 600 -12.85 -14.35 -34.11
CA LEU A 600 -12.49 -15.68 -34.62
C LEU A 600 -12.47 -16.77 -33.55
N TYR A 601 -11.94 -16.49 -32.35
CA TYR A 601 -11.80 -17.48 -31.28
C TYR A 601 -12.86 -17.36 -30.19
N GLY A 602 -13.55 -16.22 -30.08
CA GLY A 602 -14.62 -16.02 -29.10
C GLY A 602 -15.73 -17.07 -29.19
N PRO A 603 -16.28 -17.37 -30.39
CA PRO A 603 -17.28 -18.43 -30.57
C PRO A 603 -16.76 -19.84 -30.21
N LEU A 604 -15.49 -20.13 -30.50
CA LEU A 604 -14.86 -21.42 -30.15
C LEU A 604 -14.74 -21.59 -28.63
N TRP A 605 -14.29 -20.56 -27.92
CA TRP A 605 -14.25 -20.58 -26.46
C TRP A 605 -15.65 -20.64 -25.84
N ALA A 606 -16.62 -19.90 -26.36
CA ALA A 606 -18.00 -19.99 -25.89
C ALA A 606 -18.57 -21.41 -26.07
N HIS A 607 -18.30 -22.05 -27.21
CA HIS A 607 -18.68 -23.44 -27.45
C HIS A 607 -18.03 -24.40 -26.44
N TYR A 608 -16.72 -24.27 -26.19
CA TYR A 608 -16.02 -25.05 -25.17
C TYR A 608 -16.62 -24.85 -23.76
N LEU A 609 -16.94 -23.62 -23.38
CA LEU A 609 -17.47 -23.30 -22.05
C LEU A 609 -18.94 -23.71 -21.85
N SER A 610 -19.66 -23.99 -22.94
CA SER A 610 -21.04 -24.48 -22.89
C SER A 610 -21.14 -26.00 -23.06
N ASP A 611 -20.02 -26.71 -23.22
CA ASP A 611 -20.02 -28.15 -23.42
C ASP A 611 -20.24 -28.92 -22.10
N PRO A 612 -21.36 -29.66 -21.94
CA PRO A 612 -21.64 -30.42 -20.74
C PRO A 612 -20.64 -31.56 -20.48
N ASP A 613 -19.97 -32.07 -21.52
CA ASP A 613 -19.03 -33.20 -21.46
C ASP A 613 -17.56 -32.76 -21.41
N HIS A 614 -17.27 -31.47 -21.22
CA HIS A 614 -15.91 -30.90 -21.25
C HIS A 614 -14.89 -31.66 -20.38
N ALA A 615 -15.30 -32.17 -19.20
CA ALA A 615 -14.42 -32.85 -18.26
C ALA A 615 -13.84 -34.17 -18.82
N ARG A 616 -14.44 -34.69 -19.89
CA ARG A 616 -14.01 -35.92 -20.59
C ARG A 616 -13.34 -35.63 -21.93
N ARG A 617 -13.25 -34.36 -22.33
CA ARG A 617 -12.74 -33.93 -23.63
C ARG A 617 -11.41 -33.18 -23.48
N SER A 618 -10.47 -33.53 -24.33
CA SER A 618 -9.20 -32.84 -24.53
C SER A 618 -9.32 -31.77 -25.61
N GLY A 619 -8.29 -30.93 -25.75
CA GLY A 619 -8.16 -29.99 -26.86
C GLY A 619 -8.30 -30.68 -28.23
N ARG A 620 -7.83 -31.93 -28.37
CA ARG A 620 -7.99 -32.70 -29.62
C ARG A 620 -9.43 -32.94 -30.00
N ASP A 621 -10.31 -33.14 -29.04
CA ASP A 621 -11.73 -33.37 -29.31
C ASP A 621 -12.41 -32.11 -29.86
N PHE A 622 -11.83 -30.94 -29.65
CA PHE A 622 -12.30 -29.66 -30.20
C PHE A 622 -11.58 -29.26 -31.49
N ALA A 623 -10.47 -29.92 -31.85
CA ALA A 623 -9.66 -29.57 -33.02
C ALA A 623 -10.43 -29.65 -34.36
N PRO A 624 -11.26 -30.67 -34.63
CA PRO A 624 -12.05 -30.73 -35.87
C PRO A 624 -13.03 -29.55 -36.02
N ALA A 625 -13.66 -29.15 -34.92
CA ALA A 625 -14.59 -28.01 -34.90
C ALA A 625 -13.84 -26.68 -35.09
N ALA A 626 -12.71 -26.49 -34.40
CA ALA A 626 -11.86 -25.32 -34.56
C ALA A 626 -11.31 -25.20 -35.99
N ARG A 627 -10.80 -26.30 -36.56
CA ARG A 627 -10.32 -26.36 -37.95
C ARG A 627 -11.41 -25.97 -38.93
N THR A 628 -12.58 -26.59 -38.83
CA THR A 628 -13.72 -26.32 -39.72
C THR A 628 -14.15 -24.86 -39.63
N HIS A 629 -14.23 -24.31 -38.42
CA HIS A 629 -14.57 -22.91 -38.20
C HIS A 629 -13.54 -21.96 -38.85
N LEU A 630 -12.24 -22.21 -38.67
CA LEU A 630 -11.16 -21.41 -39.23
C LEU A 630 -11.13 -21.49 -40.77
N GLU A 631 -11.35 -22.68 -41.35
CA GLU A 631 -11.45 -22.89 -42.81
C GLU A 631 -12.62 -22.10 -43.41
N GLN A 632 -13.81 -22.20 -42.79
CA GLN A 632 -15.02 -21.51 -43.26
C GLN A 632 -14.87 -19.99 -43.25
N HIS A 633 -14.07 -19.44 -42.34
CA HIS A 633 -13.80 -18.00 -42.26
C HIS A 633 -12.55 -17.57 -43.08
N GLY A 634 -11.95 -18.50 -43.84
CA GLY A 634 -10.84 -18.22 -44.75
C GLY A 634 -9.47 -18.08 -44.08
N PHE A 635 -9.27 -18.72 -42.92
CA PHE A 635 -8.01 -18.72 -42.17
C PHE A 635 -7.31 -20.09 -42.25
N GLY A 636 -6.98 -20.52 -43.47
CA GLY A 636 -6.43 -21.86 -43.75
C GLY A 636 -5.11 -22.18 -43.02
N GLU A 637 -4.22 -21.20 -42.82
CA GLU A 637 -2.97 -21.40 -42.07
C GLU A 637 -3.24 -21.69 -40.58
N LEU A 638 -4.15 -20.95 -39.95
CA LEU A 638 -4.57 -21.20 -38.57
C LEU A 638 -5.28 -22.57 -38.45
N ALA A 639 -6.12 -22.90 -39.42
CA ALA A 639 -6.78 -24.21 -39.47
C ALA A 639 -5.76 -25.35 -39.60
N ALA A 640 -4.71 -25.17 -40.39
CA ALA A 640 -3.62 -26.13 -40.51
C ALA A 640 -2.85 -26.30 -39.18
N MET A 641 -2.70 -25.24 -38.38
CA MET A 641 -2.09 -25.34 -37.04
C MET A 641 -2.95 -26.20 -36.09
N GLU A 642 -4.28 -25.99 -36.05
CA GLU A 642 -5.19 -26.82 -35.24
C GLU A 642 -5.23 -28.27 -35.76
N ARG A 643 -5.16 -28.48 -37.08
CA ARG A 643 -5.05 -29.83 -37.69
C ARG A 643 -3.74 -30.52 -37.32
N LEU A 644 -2.62 -29.80 -37.30
CA LEU A 644 -1.33 -30.36 -36.87
C LEU A 644 -1.40 -30.82 -35.42
N TYR A 645 -2.14 -30.11 -34.57
CA TYR A 645 -2.37 -30.50 -33.19
C TYR A 645 -3.19 -31.80 -33.08
N GLU A 646 -4.22 -31.95 -33.90
CA GLU A 646 -5.07 -33.15 -33.99
C GLU A 646 -4.23 -34.42 -34.25
N ILE A 647 -3.31 -34.35 -35.22
CA ILE A 647 -2.57 -35.53 -35.73
C ILE A 647 -1.22 -35.78 -35.04
N THR A 648 -0.68 -34.81 -34.29
CA THR A 648 0.66 -34.92 -33.71
C THR A 648 0.60 -35.37 -32.25
N LEU A 649 1.11 -36.57 -31.96
CA LEU A 649 1.16 -37.12 -30.60
C LEU A 649 2.14 -36.39 -29.66
N THR A 650 3.06 -35.58 -30.19
CA THR A 650 4.23 -35.04 -29.47
C THR A 650 4.13 -33.56 -29.06
N ARG A 651 3.05 -32.84 -29.39
CA ARG A 651 2.89 -31.41 -29.04
C ARG A 651 1.67 -31.06 -28.14
N PRO A 652 1.33 -31.81 -27.08
CA PRO A 652 0.10 -31.59 -26.31
C PRO A 652 -0.01 -30.25 -25.52
N HIS A 653 0.92 -29.31 -25.68
CA HIS A 653 1.03 -28.14 -24.80
C HIS A 653 1.46 -26.84 -25.52
N ASP A 654 1.11 -26.66 -26.80
CA ASP A 654 1.41 -25.42 -27.51
C ASP A 654 0.43 -24.31 -27.12
N GLY A 655 0.86 -23.39 -26.27
CA GLY A 655 0.04 -22.25 -25.81
C GLY A 655 -0.32 -21.22 -26.88
N ARG A 656 0.12 -21.40 -28.14
CA ARG A 656 -0.19 -20.48 -29.25
C ARG A 656 -1.52 -20.80 -29.92
N ILE A 657 -2.01 -22.03 -29.83
CA ILE A 657 -3.21 -22.54 -30.51
C ILE A 657 -4.35 -22.78 -29.52
N PHE A 658 -5.59 -22.80 -30.02
CA PHE A 658 -6.79 -22.92 -29.19
C PHE A 658 -6.82 -24.26 -28.45
N CYS A 659 -6.62 -25.37 -29.18
CA CYS A 659 -6.65 -26.71 -28.58
C CYS A 659 -5.49 -26.94 -27.61
N GLY A 660 -4.32 -26.38 -27.90
CA GLY A 660 -3.16 -26.46 -26.99
C GLY A 660 -3.36 -25.68 -25.69
N LEU A 661 -4.10 -24.57 -25.72
CA LEU A 661 -4.48 -23.84 -24.49
C LEU A 661 -5.51 -24.61 -23.65
N ILE A 662 -6.42 -25.35 -24.27
CA ILE A 662 -7.34 -26.25 -23.55
C ILE A 662 -6.54 -27.33 -22.81
N ASP A 663 -5.59 -27.98 -23.47
CA ASP A 663 -4.81 -29.06 -22.85
C ASP A 663 -3.76 -28.55 -21.85
N LEU A 664 -3.24 -27.34 -22.02
CA LEU A 664 -2.45 -26.65 -20.99
C LEU A 664 -3.27 -26.29 -19.76
N ASN A 665 -4.56 -25.98 -19.94
CA ASN A 665 -5.47 -25.50 -18.91
C ASN A 665 -6.77 -26.31 -18.89
N PRO A 666 -6.72 -27.63 -18.60
CA PRO A 666 -7.87 -28.51 -18.75
C PRO A 666 -9.03 -28.17 -17.80
N ARG A 667 -8.76 -27.35 -16.77
CA ARG A 667 -9.75 -26.87 -15.80
C ARG A 667 -10.34 -25.49 -16.15
N THR A 668 -10.12 -24.97 -17.36
CA THR A 668 -10.56 -23.60 -17.72
C THR A 668 -12.06 -23.38 -17.47
N LEU A 669 -12.94 -24.31 -17.86
CA LEU A 669 -14.38 -24.18 -17.59
C LEU A 669 -14.69 -24.20 -16.10
N GLN A 670 -14.13 -25.16 -15.35
CA GLN A 670 -14.31 -25.24 -13.90
C GLN A 670 -13.84 -23.95 -13.21
N GLN A 671 -12.68 -23.40 -13.59
CA GLN A 671 -12.15 -22.17 -13.03
C GLN A 671 -13.00 -20.94 -13.40
N CYS A 672 -13.59 -20.89 -14.60
CA CYS A 672 -14.59 -19.87 -14.95
C CYS A 672 -15.83 -19.96 -14.06
N HIS A 673 -16.34 -21.18 -13.83
CA HIS A 673 -17.47 -21.42 -12.94
C HIS A 673 -17.16 -21.00 -11.51
N ASP A 674 -16.02 -21.42 -10.98
CA ASP A 674 -15.61 -21.11 -9.61
C ASP A 674 -15.48 -19.60 -9.41
N PHE A 675 -14.83 -18.91 -10.35
CA PHE A 675 -14.69 -17.46 -10.32
C PHE A 675 -16.06 -16.75 -10.31
N LEU A 676 -16.95 -17.09 -11.24
CA LEU A 676 -18.27 -16.45 -11.34
C LEU A 676 -19.17 -16.80 -10.15
N ASN A 677 -19.13 -18.04 -9.67
CA ASN A 677 -19.89 -18.47 -8.50
C ASN A 677 -19.40 -17.78 -7.23
N ALA A 678 -18.08 -17.62 -7.07
CA ALA A 678 -17.49 -16.87 -5.97
C ALA A 678 -17.88 -15.38 -6.03
N ALA A 679 -17.84 -14.76 -7.21
CA ALA A 679 -18.30 -13.38 -7.41
C ALA A 679 -19.79 -13.21 -7.09
N ARG A 680 -20.63 -14.16 -7.52
CA ARG A 680 -22.07 -14.17 -7.24
C ARG A 680 -22.37 -14.32 -5.76
N ARG A 681 -21.72 -15.26 -5.07
CA ARG A 681 -21.87 -15.43 -3.61
C ARG A 681 -21.41 -14.18 -2.88
N PHE A 682 -20.25 -13.64 -3.22
CA PHE A 682 -19.72 -12.43 -2.61
C PHE A 682 -20.66 -11.22 -2.80
N HIS A 683 -21.24 -11.07 -4.00
CA HIS A 683 -22.25 -10.04 -4.27
C HIS A 683 -23.50 -10.22 -3.40
N ASN A 684 -24.07 -11.43 -3.36
CA ASN A 684 -25.28 -11.73 -2.59
C ASN A 684 -25.06 -11.51 -1.09
N ASP A 685 -23.91 -11.93 -0.57
CA ASP A 685 -23.50 -11.73 0.83
C ASP A 685 -23.34 -10.24 1.15
N THR A 686 -22.80 -9.46 0.20
CA THR A 686 -22.71 -8.00 0.34
C THR A 686 -24.09 -7.35 0.40
N VAL A 687 -24.99 -7.69 -0.53
CA VAL A 687 -26.34 -7.09 -0.62
C VAL A 687 -27.19 -7.48 0.60
N SER A 688 -27.03 -8.71 1.07
CA SER A 688 -27.76 -9.22 2.25
C SER A 688 -27.15 -8.75 3.57
N ALA A 689 -26.07 -7.95 3.52
CA ALA A 689 -25.34 -7.44 4.68
C ALA A 689 -25.01 -8.52 5.71
N VAL A 690 -24.57 -9.70 5.25
CA VAL A 690 -24.24 -10.80 6.15
C VAL A 690 -22.99 -10.48 6.97
N PRO A 691 -22.82 -11.06 8.17
CA PRO A 691 -21.58 -10.95 8.93
C PRO A 691 -20.39 -11.48 8.13
N GLU A 692 -19.26 -10.77 8.21
CA GLU A 692 -18.00 -11.12 7.56
C GLU A 692 -17.31 -12.27 8.32
N ARG A 693 -17.92 -13.45 8.32
CA ARG A 693 -17.38 -14.68 8.94
C ARG A 693 -16.59 -15.47 7.91
N GLY A 694 -15.48 -14.87 7.43
CA GLY A 694 -14.61 -15.45 6.40
C GLY A 694 -15.23 -15.44 5.00
N VAL A 695 -16.24 -14.60 4.76
CA VAL A 695 -16.87 -14.44 3.44
C VAL A 695 -15.84 -13.96 2.42
N VAL A 696 -15.01 -12.98 2.80
CA VAL A 696 -13.97 -12.43 1.93
C VAL A 696 -12.92 -13.50 1.58
N ALA A 697 -12.54 -14.33 2.56
CA ALA A 697 -11.58 -15.40 2.33
C ALA A 697 -12.11 -16.45 1.33
N ARG A 698 -13.36 -16.90 1.51
CA ARG A 698 -14.00 -17.83 0.57
C ARG A 698 -14.19 -17.22 -0.82
N ALA A 699 -14.50 -15.93 -0.90
CA ALA A 699 -14.60 -15.24 -2.18
C ALA A 699 -13.25 -15.22 -2.92
N PHE A 700 -12.16 -14.89 -2.21
CA PHE A 700 -10.81 -14.94 -2.78
C PHE A 700 -10.43 -16.36 -3.22
N GLU A 701 -10.62 -17.37 -2.36
CA GLU A 701 -10.31 -18.77 -2.66
C GLU A 701 -11.05 -19.30 -3.89
N GLY A 702 -12.30 -18.88 -4.10
CA GLY A 702 -13.06 -19.26 -5.30
C GLY A 702 -12.66 -18.51 -6.57
N MET A 703 -12.00 -17.36 -6.48
CA MET A 703 -11.56 -16.57 -7.64
C MET A 703 -10.12 -16.87 -8.05
N GLU A 704 -9.25 -17.17 -7.10
CA GLU A 704 -7.80 -17.08 -7.31
C GLU A 704 -7.20 -18.17 -8.20
N GLU A 705 -7.82 -19.35 -8.28
CA GLU A 705 -7.40 -20.40 -9.21
C GLU A 705 -7.54 -19.97 -10.68
N PHE A 706 -8.49 -19.08 -11.00
CA PHE A 706 -8.60 -18.51 -12.33
C PHE A 706 -7.43 -17.59 -12.68
N TRP A 707 -6.78 -16.97 -11.69
CA TRP A 707 -5.64 -16.10 -11.90
C TRP A 707 -4.30 -16.84 -11.96
N ALA A 708 -4.32 -18.16 -11.79
CA ALA A 708 -3.12 -19.00 -11.87
C ALA A 708 -2.49 -19.01 -13.27
N GLN A 709 -3.23 -18.63 -14.32
CA GLN A 709 -2.82 -18.82 -15.71
C GLN A 709 -2.72 -17.49 -16.47
N ALA A 710 -1.62 -17.35 -17.21
CA ALA A 710 -1.31 -16.23 -18.10
C ALA A 710 -2.48 -15.82 -19.02
N HIS A 711 -3.11 -16.81 -19.67
CA HIS A 711 -4.21 -16.58 -20.59
C HIS A 711 -5.46 -16.08 -19.87
N HIS A 712 -5.77 -16.65 -18.70
CA HIS A 712 -6.94 -16.26 -17.90
C HIS A 712 -6.79 -14.85 -17.31
N VAL A 713 -5.61 -14.45 -16.83
CA VAL A 713 -5.36 -13.08 -16.33
C VAL A 713 -5.53 -12.02 -17.42
N ARG A 714 -5.05 -12.29 -18.64
CA ARG A 714 -5.30 -11.41 -19.79
C ARG A 714 -6.79 -11.33 -20.13
N SER A 715 -7.46 -12.48 -20.09
CA SER A 715 -8.89 -12.61 -20.41
C SER A 715 -9.79 -11.91 -19.39
N ILE A 716 -9.52 -12.05 -18.08
CA ILE A 716 -10.35 -11.42 -17.05
C ILE A 716 -10.22 -9.91 -17.09
N GLY A 717 -9.03 -9.38 -17.37
CA GLY A 717 -8.83 -7.95 -17.60
C GLY A 717 -9.72 -7.44 -18.73
N ARG A 718 -9.76 -8.15 -19.87
CA ARG A 718 -10.64 -7.79 -20.99
C ARG A 718 -12.13 -7.92 -20.66
N PHE A 719 -12.53 -9.00 -20.01
CA PHE A 719 -13.92 -9.24 -19.61
C PHE A 719 -14.43 -8.11 -18.71
N LEU A 720 -13.67 -7.74 -17.67
CA LEU A 720 -14.04 -6.65 -16.76
C LEU A 720 -14.03 -5.29 -17.46
N LEU A 721 -13.16 -5.05 -18.43
CA LEU A 721 -13.19 -3.83 -19.24
C LEU A 721 -14.42 -3.75 -20.15
N ASP A 722 -14.89 -4.87 -20.70
CA ASP A 722 -16.15 -4.91 -21.46
C ASP A 722 -17.34 -4.53 -20.57
N LEU A 723 -17.38 -5.04 -19.33
CA LEU A 723 -18.40 -4.67 -18.34
C LEU A 723 -18.28 -3.21 -17.87
N ALA A 724 -17.06 -2.70 -17.70
CA ALA A 724 -16.83 -1.31 -17.35
C ALA A 724 -17.31 -0.35 -18.46
N ALA A 725 -17.08 -0.75 -19.72
CA ALA A 725 -17.55 0.00 -20.89
C ALA A 725 -19.08 0.04 -20.99
N SER A 726 -19.77 -1.05 -20.63
CA SER A 726 -21.24 -1.10 -20.66
C SER A 726 -21.92 -0.33 -19.52
N THR A 727 -21.17 0.09 -18.49
CA THR A 727 -21.70 0.77 -17.30
C THR A 727 -21.20 2.21 -17.12
N ALA A 728 -20.55 2.79 -18.14
CA ALA A 728 -19.92 4.12 -18.10
C ALA A 728 -18.82 4.32 -17.02
N VAL A 729 -18.50 3.28 -16.23
CA VAL A 729 -17.46 3.34 -15.18
C VAL A 729 -16.05 3.11 -15.71
N LEU A 730 -15.91 2.81 -17.00
CA LEU A 730 -14.63 2.65 -17.69
C LEU A 730 -13.69 3.84 -17.44
N THR A 731 -14.23 5.05 -17.25
CA THR A 731 -13.49 6.27 -16.95
C THR A 731 -12.83 6.29 -15.56
N HIS A 732 -13.29 5.43 -14.65
CA HIS A 732 -12.73 5.22 -13.31
C HIS A 732 -11.70 4.09 -13.27
N VAL A 733 -11.56 3.31 -14.35
CA VAL A 733 -10.58 2.21 -14.43
C VAL A 733 -9.26 2.75 -14.94
N THR A 734 -8.18 2.55 -14.17
CA THR A 734 -6.84 2.93 -14.59
C THR A 734 -6.26 1.84 -15.50
N ARG A 735 -5.77 2.22 -16.67
CA ARG A 735 -5.13 1.30 -17.63
C ARG A 735 -3.83 1.89 -18.12
N ALA A 736 -2.73 1.15 -18.01
CA ALA A 736 -1.41 1.63 -18.37
C ALA A 736 -0.50 0.52 -18.91
N VAL A 737 0.36 0.88 -19.85
CA VAL A 737 1.54 0.12 -20.27
C VAL A 737 2.75 1.02 -20.19
N SER A 738 3.84 0.54 -19.60
CA SER A 738 5.06 1.29 -19.37
C SER A 738 6.27 0.54 -19.90
N ILE A 739 7.15 1.26 -20.57
CA ILE A 739 8.40 0.78 -21.14
C ILE A 739 9.52 1.61 -20.52
N THR A 740 10.36 0.97 -19.70
CA THR A 740 11.53 1.62 -19.10
C THR A 740 12.77 1.21 -19.87
N VAL A 741 13.50 2.17 -20.43
CA VAL A 741 14.65 1.97 -21.30
C VAL A 741 15.94 2.26 -20.53
N GLY A 742 16.86 1.30 -20.43
CA GLY A 742 18.11 1.41 -19.67
C GLY A 742 18.03 0.83 -18.25
N ASP A 743 19.11 0.96 -17.48
CA ASP A 743 19.19 0.63 -16.04
C ASP A 743 19.71 1.86 -15.27
N GLY A 744 19.33 2.02 -14.00
CA GLY A 744 19.89 3.05 -13.12
C GLY A 744 19.37 4.48 -13.37
N ASP A 745 20.16 5.45 -12.93
CA ASP A 745 19.84 6.89 -12.93
C ASP A 745 19.56 7.52 -14.31
N SER A 746 19.91 6.82 -15.40
CA SER A 746 19.75 7.29 -16.80
C SER A 746 18.57 6.66 -17.55
N ALA A 747 17.76 5.82 -16.89
CA ALA A 747 16.66 5.14 -17.57
C ALA A 747 15.55 6.11 -18.00
N GLU A 748 14.97 5.90 -19.18
CA GLU A 748 13.85 6.69 -19.72
C GLU A 748 12.58 5.86 -19.61
N VAL A 749 11.54 6.39 -18.96
CA VAL A 749 10.27 5.70 -18.80
C VAL A 749 9.26 6.29 -19.78
N VAL A 750 8.69 5.44 -20.63
CA VAL A 750 7.64 5.75 -21.59
C VAL A 750 6.36 5.10 -21.09
N VAL A 751 5.32 5.90 -20.83
CA VAL A 751 4.00 5.37 -20.42
C VAL A 751 2.96 5.63 -21.50
N ILE A 752 2.13 4.63 -21.79
CA ILE A 752 0.88 4.70 -22.57
C ILE A 752 -0.26 4.42 -21.59
N ALA A 753 -1.21 5.33 -21.43
CA ALA A 753 -2.30 5.11 -20.50
C ALA A 753 -3.59 5.81 -20.93
N SER A 754 -4.72 5.29 -20.44
CA SER A 754 -6.08 5.73 -20.74
C SER A 754 -6.97 5.82 -19.52
#